data_AF-A0AAW0R5Q1-F1
#
_entry.id   AF-A0AAW0R5Q1-F1
#
_cell.length_a   1.000
_cell.length_b   1.000
_cell.length_c   1.000
_cell.angle_alpha   90.00
_cell.angle_beta   90.00
_cell.angle_gamma   90.00
#
_symmetry.space_group_name_H-M   'P 1'
#
loop_
_entity.id
_entity.type
_entity.pdbx_description
1 polymer ?
#
loop_
_entity_poly.entity_id
_entity_poly.type
_entity_poly.pdbx_seq_one_letter_code
_entity_poly.pdbx_strand_id
1 'polypeptide(L)'
;MPYTHVQIILIRLNSPKHVLHQHAVVFFQKKTRESICKTICESVERVSVPNNKGHDFVPCNEIDGLVTEDVVRNSLSVNRGNNHQLVLRYIFGKPGARRLFVILARMKKLQLLDELRAHDLNDSALPIGFRRVNGGTEGYSYNHEASTYQFFNKWDMNDRVLFQSWQWDLIAPRFGEDQFQFSFCEDYRLPYLDCDPIPASNGFFGEVSHASIHKEHLAQRAWPKIPPGDRISIAIKKAKHGEGELARYFDHEVAALNQILDKYQSEHLIKPIAAYSYGEDRCLVFLWAEGGNLDGHWGKLGPKDLNEEKVKWFVEQLFGICSALEELQTKEDRKCVHGDLKPENILLFDRGTGNFVLQIADLGLAAFHEQATNMRQASGMGSGTSRYKPPEYAVGKSRSKSYDIWSMGCILLEFLVWSTSGYEGLKKFRSATSVFWDNFPNPILHPNVALYVGHAEQKLEGETVFIDLLRLIKNKLLVVKHEEALVPDGKEVGEDVPDGFRIKSRKLRQELEVIKDKCTSKSPSYLKALQFTLPEFGSQHRAPPTVATTMDGRLAVKGQPQPAHLSTGHSIPINGDSGVGSNGITIKVTDAGSSEDTGSGTQRNHEDIQVMQSKALTDSWESETDNIFALGILEDIHWNSVKPKDKGFFSSLVGKPRKLCSYCRNILSLSKLPSSRHCDTSELEASSKSCDICFLLHTRLPQVCSYQTLSERLEIQYTGTDIGLQDGPSLLSIYVEPESHIPDRRRLGLPRLLKPGSQAHFKLLKQWLGECDLKHKSCCTDESRSLNMPTRVLEVHENFLRLRVSATVTPDRYVALSHCWGVVEPTKRFCTTKANFDELTRAIDLDKLPQNFQDAVTVTLGLGIRYIWIDSLCIVQDNTEDWYQESARMERVFSDAYCTIGASSAKSSIDGFLAPRQKRNHMKLSNPGKADLFVCYDIDNFHQDVELGPLSQRGWVMQERALSRRSIYYTTTQVYWECGAGVRCETLSRLQKYVAKFLGDAKFPTFALGFFRDGRQVLVQDLFERYSRLAFTRSTDRAVALLGLQRRMAKAFRTYAAYGMFSAFFARGLLWRRGDVQLMTPIHWPKDHYVPSWSWLSKLGPISFMELRFERINWDNNDIRNPLRNSRVSALCQSEEEVTQPDEGLLRGRASKLRLAEEDRKQLIFDVREDYELERLRCVVVGKDKNTDTRVGELNYYALVINPRDGSDDKVYERVGVVALRANQIGEKESWVDIR
;
A
#
# COMPACT_ATOMS: atom_id res chain seq x y z
N MET A 1 64.25 -1.06 -26.38
CA MET A 1 64.82 0.08 -27.13
C MET A 1 63.77 1.19 -27.21
N PRO A 2 64.12 2.47 -27.01
CA PRO A 2 64.61 3.00 -25.73
C PRO A 2 63.89 4.33 -25.33
N TYR A 3 63.71 4.64 -24.04
CA TYR A 3 64.64 5.43 -23.22
C TYR A 3 65.37 6.54 -24.01
N THR A 4 64.98 7.80 -23.84
CA THR A 4 65.85 9.02 -23.79
C THR A 4 64.99 10.26 -24.00
N HIS A 5 64.85 11.11 -22.96
CA HIS A 5 64.80 12.59 -23.05
C HIS A 5 64.32 13.26 -21.76
N VAL A 6 64.82 12.85 -20.58
CA VAL A 6 64.84 13.75 -19.40
C VAL A 6 66.12 13.54 -18.58
N GLN A 7 67.26 13.55 -19.26
CA GLN A 7 68.56 13.82 -18.64
C GLN A 7 69.21 14.91 -19.47
N ILE A 8 69.06 16.16 -19.05
CA ILE A 8 70.03 17.25 -19.10
C ILE A 8 69.36 18.45 -18.40
N ILE A 9 70.14 19.18 -17.61
CA ILE A 9 69.77 20.18 -16.60
C ILE A 9 69.56 19.55 -15.22
N LEU A 10 70.69 19.23 -14.55
CA LEU A 10 70.94 19.48 -13.13
C LEU A 10 72.34 18.95 -12.76
N ILE A 11 73.39 19.51 -13.38
CA ILE A 11 74.73 19.51 -12.80
C ILE A 11 75.12 20.98 -12.59
N ARG A 12 75.59 21.27 -11.38
CA ARG A 12 75.99 22.57 -10.80
C ARG A 12 74.84 23.46 -10.35
N LEU A 13 74.56 23.40 -9.05
CA LEU A 13 74.77 24.50 -8.09
C LEU A 13 74.52 23.95 -6.67
N ASN A 14 75.50 24.18 -5.79
CA ASN A 14 75.50 23.79 -4.37
C ASN A 14 74.40 24.53 -3.59
N SER A 15 73.56 23.80 -2.84
CA SER A 15 72.80 24.17 -1.60
C SER A 15 71.42 23.45 -1.50
N PRO A 16 70.78 23.38 -0.30
CA PRO A 16 70.37 22.15 0.37
C PRO A 16 69.12 21.46 -0.24
N LYS A 17 69.29 20.25 -0.79
CA LYS A 17 68.24 19.48 -1.49
C LYS A 17 67.63 18.30 -0.69
N HIS A 18 67.57 18.35 0.64
CA HIS A 18 66.98 17.25 1.41
C HIS A 18 65.46 17.36 1.66
N VAL A 19 64.87 18.57 1.61
CA VAL A 19 63.44 18.78 1.92
C VAL A 19 62.53 18.65 0.69
N LEU A 20 62.99 19.07 -0.50
CA LEU A 20 62.20 19.01 -1.74
C LEU A 20 62.01 17.58 -2.27
N HIS A 21 62.96 16.68 -2.05
CA HIS A 21 62.86 15.29 -2.53
C HIS A 21 61.89 14.44 -1.68
N GLN A 22 61.79 14.70 -0.37
CA GLN A 22 60.78 14.05 0.49
C GLN A 22 59.38 14.56 0.19
N HIS A 23 59.19 15.87 -0.03
CA HIS A 23 57.89 16.42 -0.41
C HIS A 23 57.41 15.96 -1.78
N ALA A 24 58.29 15.86 -2.78
CA ALA A 24 57.92 15.35 -4.11
C ALA A 24 57.53 13.87 -4.09
N VAL A 25 58.24 13.04 -3.30
CA VAL A 25 57.92 11.62 -3.13
C VAL A 25 56.58 11.46 -2.38
N VAL A 26 56.36 12.18 -1.27
CA VAL A 26 55.08 12.16 -0.54
C VAL A 26 53.91 12.67 -1.40
N PHE A 27 54.15 13.68 -2.25
CA PHE A 27 53.15 14.25 -3.16
C PHE A 27 52.77 13.29 -4.30
N PHE A 28 53.75 12.66 -4.95
CA PHE A 28 53.50 11.61 -5.95
C PHE A 28 52.79 10.40 -5.33
N GLN A 29 53.18 10.00 -4.12
CA GLN A 29 52.57 8.91 -3.37
C GLN A 29 51.09 9.16 -3.01
N LYS A 30 50.75 10.40 -2.62
CA LYS A 30 49.37 10.81 -2.36
C LYS A 30 48.51 10.76 -3.64
N LYS A 31 49.06 11.20 -4.78
CA LYS A 31 48.40 11.12 -6.09
C LYS A 31 48.12 9.69 -6.55
N THR A 32 49.06 8.76 -6.38
CA THR A 32 48.88 7.35 -6.79
C THR A 32 47.81 6.64 -5.94
N ARG A 33 47.79 6.90 -4.63
CA ARG A 33 46.79 6.32 -3.72
C ARG A 33 45.39 6.87 -3.93
N GLU A 34 45.26 8.17 -4.18
CA GLU A 34 43.99 8.79 -4.59
C GLU A 34 43.50 8.26 -5.94
N SER A 35 44.41 7.98 -6.87
CA SER A 35 44.10 7.34 -8.16
C SER A 35 43.53 5.93 -7.97
N ILE A 36 44.08 5.12 -7.07
CA ILE A 36 43.60 3.74 -6.85
C ILE A 36 42.26 3.73 -6.10
N CYS A 37 42.07 4.57 -5.08
CA CYS A 37 40.78 4.70 -4.41
C CYS A 37 39.69 5.13 -5.41
N LYS A 38 40.03 6.03 -6.35
CA LYS A 38 39.15 6.44 -7.44
C LYS A 38 38.81 5.27 -8.37
N THR A 39 39.79 4.48 -8.81
CA THR A 39 39.56 3.29 -9.64
C THR A 39 38.68 2.25 -8.94
N ILE A 40 38.84 2.05 -7.63
CA ILE A 40 37.99 1.14 -6.85
C ILE A 40 36.56 1.69 -6.78
N CYS A 41 36.37 3.00 -6.54
CA CYS A 41 35.04 3.61 -6.53
C CYS A 41 34.34 3.47 -7.88
N GLU A 42 35.02 3.79 -8.97
CA GLU A 42 34.49 3.64 -10.34
C GLU A 42 34.17 2.17 -10.66
N SER A 43 35.00 1.24 -10.19
CA SER A 43 34.75 -0.20 -10.37
C SER A 43 33.54 -0.67 -9.58
N VAL A 44 33.38 -0.23 -8.32
CA VAL A 44 32.20 -0.51 -7.49
C VAL A 44 30.94 0.03 -8.16
N GLU A 45 30.95 1.26 -8.65
CA GLU A 45 29.81 1.86 -9.35
C GLU A 45 29.44 1.06 -10.62
N ARG A 46 30.44 0.55 -11.35
CA ARG A 46 30.23 -0.23 -12.58
C ARG A 46 29.63 -1.62 -12.31
N VAL A 47 30.01 -2.28 -11.23
CA VAL A 47 29.53 -3.64 -10.90
C VAL A 47 28.31 -3.64 -9.99
N SER A 48 27.91 -2.48 -9.47
CA SER A 48 26.72 -2.35 -8.64
C SER A 48 25.44 -2.56 -9.46
N VAL A 49 24.49 -3.27 -8.87
CA VAL A 49 23.20 -3.60 -9.46
C VAL A 49 22.09 -2.99 -8.60
N PRO A 50 21.09 -2.30 -9.20
CA PRO A 50 19.96 -1.78 -8.44
C PRO A 50 19.04 -2.93 -7.99
N ASN A 51 18.57 -2.86 -6.75
CA ASN A 51 17.51 -3.73 -6.26
C ASN A 51 16.11 -3.18 -6.57
N ASN A 52 15.08 -3.95 -6.22
CA ASN A 52 13.66 -3.64 -6.44
C ASN A 52 13.18 -2.37 -5.72
N LYS A 53 13.92 -1.90 -4.70
CA LYS A 53 13.67 -0.63 -4.00
C LYS A 53 14.47 0.55 -4.58
N GLY A 54 15.27 0.32 -5.63
CA GLY A 54 16.12 1.33 -6.26
C GLY A 54 17.42 1.63 -5.50
N HIS A 55 17.83 0.75 -4.59
CA HIS A 55 19.13 0.84 -3.90
C HIS A 55 20.15 -0.05 -4.60
N ASP A 56 21.33 0.48 -4.86
CA ASP A 56 22.42 -0.26 -5.50
C ASP A 56 23.07 -1.24 -4.49
N PHE A 57 23.39 -2.46 -4.91
CA PHE A 57 24.23 -3.38 -4.14
C PHE A 57 25.26 -4.03 -5.05
N VAL A 58 26.37 -4.48 -4.47
CA VAL A 58 27.42 -5.21 -5.18
C VAL A 58 27.15 -6.71 -5.06
N PRO A 59 27.00 -7.44 -6.18
CA PRO A 59 26.85 -8.89 -6.16
C PRO A 59 28.01 -9.60 -5.45
N CYS A 60 27.74 -10.69 -4.73
CA CYS A 60 28.75 -11.36 -3.88
C CYS A 60 30.03 -11.78 -4.63
N ASN A 61 29.91 -12.24 -5.88
CA ASN A 61 31.04 -12.65 -6.73
C ASN A 61 31.93 -11.46 -7.15
N GLU A 62 31.34 -10.29 -7.35
CA GLU A 62 32.05 -9.10 -7.82
C GLU A 62 33.01 -8.56 -6.76
N ILE A 63 32.74 -8.80 -5.47
CA ILE A 63 33.62 -8.39 -4.37
C ILE A 63 35.01 -9.04 -4.50
N ASP A 64 35.08 -10.29 -4.93
CA ASP A 64 36.34 -11.01 -5.13
C ASP A 64 37.10 -10.49 -6.36
N GLY A 65 36.39 -10.04 -7.40
CA GLY A 65 36.96 -9.38 -8.57
C GLY A 65 37.45 -7.95 -8.28
N LEU A 66 36.77 -7.24 -7.37
CA LEU A 66 37.16 -5.89 -6.92
C LEU A 66 38.40 -5.91 -6.02
N VAL A 67 38.62 -7.00 -5.28
CA VAL A 67 39.68 -7.12 -4.28
C VAL A 67 40.62 -8.27 -4.66
N THR A 68 41.46 -8.05 -5.67
CA THR A 68 42.54 -8.99 -6.04
C THR A 68 43.83 -8.69 -5.28
N GLU A 69 44.71 -9.69 -5.17
CA GLU A 69 45.99 -9.53 -4.48
C GLU A 69 46.83 -8.40 -5.11
N ASP A 70 46.80 -8.27 -6.44
CA ASP A 70 47.48 -7.19 -7.16
C ASP A 70 46.88 -5.81 -6.86
N VAL A 71 45.55 -5.69 -6.83
CA VAL A 71 44.87 -4.41 -6.48
C VAL A 71 45.24 -4.01 -5.06
N VAL A 72 45.23 -4.94 -4.11
CA VAL A 72 45.61 -4.68 -2.72
C VAL A 72 47.10 -4.34 -2.61
N ARG A 73 47.99 -5.10 -3.26
CA ARG A 73 49.45 -4.82 -3.27
C ARG A 73 49.74 -3.45 -3.86
N ASN A 74 49.11 -3.08 -4.97
CA ASN A 74 49.24 -1.76 -5.59
C ASN A 74 48.67 -0.64 -4.71
N SER A 75 47.61 -0.92 -3.94
CA SER A 75 47.03 0.04 -2.98
C SER A 75 47.90 0.26 -1.75
N LEU A 76 48.73 -0.73 -1.38
CA LEU A 76 49.54 -0.73 -0.16
C LEU A 76 51.03 -0.41 -0.41
N SER A 77 51.54 -0.49 -1.65
CA SER A 77 52.97 -0.49 -2.03
C SER A 77 53.73 0.83 -1.81
N VAL A 78 53.29 1.68 -0.89
CA VAL A 78 53.99 2.87 -0.47
C VAL A 78 54.28 2.78 1.04
N ASN A 79 55.54 2.41 1.36
CA ASN A 79 56.16 2.43 2.70
C ASN A 79 55.59 1.49 3.78
N ARG A 80 55.65 0.16 3.58
CA ARG A 80 55.65 -0.75 4.75
C ARG A 80 56.63 -1.89 4.55
N GLY A 81 57.47 -2.14 5.56
CA GLY A 81 58.26 -3.36 5.68
C GLY A 81 57.37 -4.58 5.96
N ASN A 82 57.83 -5.49 6.82
CA ASN A 82 57.21 -6.80 7.17
C ASN A 82 55.69 -6.83 7.51
N ASN A 83 54.99 -5.69 7.54
CA ASN A 83 53.55 -5.57 7.81
C ASN A 83 52.63 -5.80 6.59
N HIS A 84 53.13 -5.71 5.34
CA HIS A 84 52.31 -5.94 4.14
C HIS A 84 51.71 -7.35 4.09
N GLN A 85 52.51 -8.36 4.46
CA GLN A 85 52.07 -9.75 4.42
C GLN A 85 50.98 -10.03 5.47
N LEU A 86 50.98 -9.31 6.60
CA LEU A 86 49.95 -9.41 7.63
C LEU A 86 48.62 -8.79 7.19
N VAL A 87 48.66 -7.65 6.48
CA VAL A 87 47.47 -7.02 5.93
C VAL A 87 46.86 -7.86 4.79
N LEU A 88 47.70 -8.44 3.92
CA LEU A 88 47.23 -9.39 2.89
C LEU A 88 46.58 -10.62 3.52
N ARG A 89 47.20 -11.21 4.56
CA ARG A 89 46.62 -12.33 5.31
C ARG A 89 45.30 -11.97 5.98
N TYR A 90 45.14 -10.74 6.46
CA TYR A 90 43.90 -10.27 7.06
C TYR A 90 42.79 -10.05 6.03
N ILE A 91 43.08 -9.45 4.88
CA ILE A 91 42.07 -9.24 3.82
C ILE A 91 41.62 -10.57 3.21
N PHE A 92 42.57 -11.45 2.88
CA PHE A 92 42.31 -12.71 2.16
C PHE A 92 42.15 -13.93 3.07
N GLY A 93 42.27 -13.77 4.39
CA GLY A 93 42.13 -14.83 5.38
C GLY A 93 40.70 -15.35 5.53
N LYS A 94 40.51 -16.29 6.46
CA LYS A 94 39.19 -16.78 6.87
C LYS A 94 39.07 -16.67 8.40
N PRO A 95 38.23 -15.76 8.93
CA PRO A 95 37.41 -14.78 8.21
C PRO A 95 38.25 -13.68 7.52
N GLY A 96 37.76 -13.14 6.40
CA GLY A 96 38.44 -12.13 5.59
C GLY A 96 37.92 -10.70 5.80
N ALA A 97 38.55 -9.72 5.17
CA ALA A 97 38.24 -8.28 5.31
C ALA A 97 38.11 -7.55 3.96
N ARG A 98 37.62 -8.25 2.92
CA ARG A 98 37.50 -7.70 1.55
C ARG A 98 36.47 -6.58 1.50
N ARG A 99 35.33 -6.72 2.16
CA ARG A 99 34.29 -5.66 2.22
C ARG A 99 34.80 -4.44 2.96
N LEU A 100 35.46 -4.63 4.10
CA LEU A 100 36.09 -3.54 4.87
C LEU A 100 37.15 -2.79 4.05
N PHE A 101 37.95 -3.49 3.26
CA PHE A 101 38.90 -2.85 2.35
C PHE A 101 38.20 -1.93 1.34
N VAL A 102 37.11 -2.39 0.71
CA VAL A 102 36.34 -1.56 -0.25
C VAL A 102 35.67 -0.38 0.45
N ILE A 103 35.10 -0.56 1.64
CA ILE A 103 34.51 0.54 2.45
C ILE A 103 35.56 1.62 2.71
N LEU A 104 36.74 1.23 3.22
CA LEU A 104 37.83 2.17 3.48
C LEU A 104 38.40 2.81 2.21
N ALA A 105 38.42 2.10 1.08
CA ALA A 105 38.79 2.66 -0.21
C ALA A 105 37.82 3.78 -0.64
N ARG A 106 36.50 3.56 -0.48
CA ARG A 106 35.46 4.57 -0.77
C ARG A 106 35.52 5.77 0.17
N MET A 107 35.91 5.56 1.42
CA MET A 107 36.19 6.62 2.38
C MET A 107 37.50 7.36 2.08
N LYS A 108 38.36 6.84 1.19
CA LYS A 108 39.75 7.28 0.98
C LYS A 108 40.60 7.18 2.26
N LYS A 109 40.31 6.20 3.12
CA LYS A 109 40.90 6.00 4.46
C LYS A 109 41.56 4.62 4.63
N LEU A 110 42.17 4.06 3.57
CA LEU A 110 42.87 2.74 3.64
C LEU A 110 43.94 2.61 4.75
N GLN A 111 44.39 3.71 5.36
CA GLN A 111 45.35 3.68 6.46
C GLN A 111 44.74 3.12 7.75
N LEU A 112 43.40 3.15 7.87
CA LEU A 112 42.68 2.63 9.03
C LEU A 112 42.60 1.09 9.04
N LEU A 113 43.02 0.43 7.94
CA LEU A 113 42.96 -1.02 7.81
C LEU A 113 43.85 -1.75 8.83
N ASP A 114 44.97 -1.15 9.25
CA ASP A 114 45.80 -1.72 10.32
C ASP A 114 45.13 -1.63 11.68
N GLU A 115 44.38 -0.56 11.92
CA GLU A 115 43.63 -0.39 13.17
C GLU A 115 42.50 -1.41 13.26
N LEU A 116 41.76 -1.64 12.16
CA LEU A 116 40.75 -2.70 12.08
C LEU A 116 41.37 -4.09 12.32
N ARG A 117 42.51 -4.37 11.67
CA ARG A 117 43.25 -5.64 11.84
C ARG A 117 43.75 -5.83 13.27
N ALA A 118 44.28 -4.77 13.91
CA ALA A 118 44.82 -4.86 15.27
C ALA A 118 43.74 -5.17 16.31
N HIS A 119 42.47 -4.89 16.01
CA HIS A 119 41.31 -5.18 16.86
C HIS A 119 40.45 -6.33 16.31
N ASP A 120 40.99 -7.12 15.37
CA ASP A 120 40.35 -8.32 14.80
C ASP A 120 38.93 -8.09 14.20
N LEU A 121 38.64 -6.86 13.76
CA LEU A 121 37.36 -6.53 13.11
C LEU A 121 37.44 -7.02 11.66
N ASN A 122 36.63 -8.00 11.26
CA ASN A 122 36.62 -8.56 9.91
C ASN A 122 35.21 -8.53 9.30
N ASP A 123 35.02 -9.00 8.06
CA ASP A 123 33.75 -8.87 7.34
C ASP A 123 32.57 -9.55 8.06
N SER A 124 32.81 -10.56 8.92
CA SER A 124 31.75 -11.22 9.69
C SER A 124 31.11 -10.32 10.76
N ALA A 125 31.83 -9.29 11.21
CA ALA A 125 31.35 -8.32 12.17
C ALA A 125 30.38 -7.30 11.57
N LEU A 126 30.31 -7.19 10.23
CA LEU A 126 29.38 -6.28 9.56
C LEU A 126 27.93 -6.79 9.66
N PRO A 127 26.93 -5.92 9.88
CA PRO A 127 27.05 -4.47 9.91
C PRO A 127 27.50 -3.94 11.27
N ILE A 128 28.17 -2.78 11.24
CA ILE A 128 28.58 -2.04 12.43
C ILE A 128 27.71 -0.80 12.60
N GLY A 129 27.03 -0.71 13.75
CA GLY A 129 26.33 0.49 14.22
C GLY A 129 27.19 1.27 15.21
N PHE A 130 26.81 2.52 15.49
CA PHE A 130 27.52 3.40 16.43
C PHE A 130 26.56 3.92 17.50
N ARG A 131 26.97 3.85 18.78
CA ARG A 131 26.18 4.36 19.91
C ARG A 131 27.01 5.17 20.89
N ARG A 132 26.42 6.19 21.50
CA ARG A 132 27.07 6.99 22.55
C ARG A 132 27.12 6.21 23.85
N VAL A 133 28.29 6.21 24.49
CA VAL A 133 28.54 5.60 25.81
C VAL A 133 29.31 6.58 26.68
N ASN A 134 29.31 6.36 28.00
CA ASN A 134 30.09 7.18 28.93
C ASN A 134 31.58 7.14 28.53
N GLY A 135 32.10 8.27 28.03
CA GLY A 135 33.48 8.38 27.54
C GLY A 135 33.66 8.39 26.02
N GLY A 136 32.59 8.35 25.21
CA GLY A 136 32.70 8.52 23.74
C GLY A 136 31.57 7.91 22.91
N THR A 137 31.93 7.33 21.77
CA THR A 137 31.06 6.54 20.88
C THR A 137 31.74 5.23 20.48
N GLU A 138 31.13 4.11 20.85
CA GLU A 138 31.60 2.79 20.44
C GLU A 138 30.86 2.29 19.20
N GLY A 139 31.53 1.43 18.43
CA GLY A 139 30.88 0.62 17.40
C GLY A 139 30.37 -0.70 17.99
N TYR A 140 29.27 -1.23 17.47
CA TYR A 140 28.76 -2.55 17.84
C TYR A 140 28.32 -3.32 16.59
N SER A 141 28.50 -4.63 16.60
CA SER A 141 28.03 -5.50 15.52
C SER A 141 26.55 -5.83 15.69
N TYR A 142 25.75 -5.70 14.62
CA TYR A 142 24.35 -6.14 14.64
C TYR A 142 24.21 -7.67 14.68
N ASN A 143 25.22 -8.41 14.18
CA ASN A 143 25.20 -9.88 14.16
C ASN A 143 25.71 -10.48 15.48
N HIS A 144 26.52 -9.73 16.21
CA HIS A 144 27.12 -10.14 17.47
C HIS A 144 26.96 -9.01 18.49
N GLU A 145 25.78 -8.90 19.10
CA GLU A 145 25.46 -7.81 20.05
C GLU A 145 26.45 -7.70 21.23
N ALA A 146 27.16 -8.79 21.55
CA ALA A 146 28.21 -8.81 22.58
C ALA A 146 29.54 -8.16 22.13
N SER A 147 29.78 -8.02 20.82
CA SER A 147 31.02 -7.48 20.25
C SER A 147 30.93 -5.97 20.10
N THR A 148 31.68 -5.25 20.94
CA THR A 148 31.82 -3.79 20.90
C THR A 148 33.25 -3.36 20.58
N TYR A 149 33.38 -2.23 19.92
CA TYR A 149 34.64 -1.72 19.37
C TYR A 149 34.85 -0.28 19.82
N GLN A 150 35.62 -0.09 20.89
CA GLN A 150 35.84 1.24 21.48
C GLN A 150 36.80 2.12 20.69
N PHE A 151 37.62 1.55 19.79
CA PHE A 151 38.59 2.32 19.01
C PHE A 151 37.92 3.33 18.05
N PHE A 152 36.64 3.12 17.71
CA PHE A 152 35.83 4.08 16.96
C PHE A 152 35.61 5.42 17.68
N ASN A 153 35.91 5.52 18.99
CA ASN A 153 35.98 6.81 19.71
C ASN A 153 36.94 7.80 19.05
N LYS A 154 37.98 7.29 18.37
CA LYS A 154 39.01 8.09 17.69
C LYS A 154 38.56 8.56 16.31
N TRP A 155 37.48 8.00 15.77
CA TRP A 155 36.96 8.37 14.47
C TRP A 155 36.06 9.60 14.61
N ASP A 156 36.23 10.56 13.72
CA ASP A 156 35.33 11.71 13.68
C ASP A 156 33.91 11.28 13.27
N MET A 157 32.95 12.20 13.39
CA MET A 157 31.55 11.91 13.06
C MET A 157 31.37 11.56 11.57
N ASN A 158 32.13 12.20 10.67
CA ASN A 158 32.03 11.98 9.24
C ASN A 158 32.54 10.59 8.84
N ASP A 159 33.66 10.15 9.39
CA ASP A 159 34.22 8.82 9.14
C ASP A 159 33.24 7.72 9.58
N ARG A 160 32.57 7.89 10.72
CA ARG A 160 31.55 6.95 11.20
C ARG A 160 30.31 6.94 10.31
N VAL A 161 29.81 8.12 9.90
CA VAL A 161 28.64 8.23 9.01
C VAL A 161 28.95 7.66 7.62
N LEU A 162 30.14 7.90 7.07
CA LEU A 162 30.55 7.35 5.78
C LEU A 162 30.70 5.83 5.84
N PHE A 163 31.35 5.31 6.88
CA PHE A 163 31.44 3.86 7.11
C PHE A 163 30.05 3.22 7.24
N GLN A 164 29.17 3.85 8.03
CA GLN A 164 27.79 3.41 8.19
C GLN A 164 27.00 3.45 6.88
N SER A 165 27.24 4.44 6.02
CA SER A 165 26.50 4.57 4.76
C SER A 165 26.98 3.58 3.69
N TRP A 166 28.29 3.37 3.57
CA TRP A 166 28.88 2.58 2.48
C TRP A 166 28.85 1.08 2.70
N GLN A 167 28.75 0.61 3.95
CA GLN A 167 28.70 -0.84 4.23
C GLN A 167 27.48 -1.50 3.59
N TRP A 168 26.32 -0.83 3.56
CA TRP A 168 25.05 -1.39 3.06
C TRP A 168 25.11 -1.80 1.59
N ASP A 169 25.95 -1.16 0.78
CA ASP A 169 26.17 -1.53 -0.64
C ASP A 169 26.83 -2.91 -0.79
N LEU A 170 27.60 -3.34 0.22
CA LEU A 170 28.53 -4.48 0.12
C LEU A 170 28.10 -5.69 0.95
N ILE A 171 27.04 -5.57 1.74
CA ILE A 171 26.59 -6.60 2.70
C ILE A 171 25.23 -7.21 2.33
N ALA A 172 24.82 -7.10 1.06
CA ALA A 172 23.62 -7.78 0.57
C ALA A 172 23.71 -9.29 0.88
N PRO A 173 22.67 -9.88 1.52
CA PRO A 173 22.74 -11.24 2.04
C PRO A 173 22.81 -12.30 0.93
N ARG A 174 23.44 -13.43 1.22
CA ARG A 174 23.40 -14.64 0.39
C ARG A 174 22.54 -15.69 1.09
N PHE A 175 21.56 -16.25 0.40
CA PHE A 175 20.60 -17.21 0.96
C PHE A 175 20.97 -18.66 0.59
N GLY A 176 20.75 -19.60 1.53
CA GLY A 176 20.80 -21.05 1.28
C GLY A 176 22.15 -21.76 1.48
N GLU A 177 23.18 -21.12 2.06
CA GLU A 177 24.47 -21.77 2.39
C GLU A 177 24.34 -22.65 3.65
N ASP A 178 24.60 -22.08 4.83
CA ASP A 178 24.63 -22.77 6.13
C ASP A 178 23.62 -22.20 7.14
N GLN A 179 22.96 -21.09 6.77
CA GLN A 179 22.01 -20.38 7.61
C GLN A 179 20.65 -20.33 6.91
N PHE A 180 19.63 -20.89 7.58
CA PHE A 180 18.25 -20.83 7.10
C PHE A 180 17.53 -19.56 7.56
N GLN A 181 17.74 -19.13 8.81
CA GLN A 181 17.01 -18.02 9.42
C GLN A 181 17.89 -16.76 9.57
N PHE A 182 17.40 -15.61 9.10
CA PHE A 182 18.09 -14.33 9.15
C PHE A 182 17.28 -13.26 9.89
N SER A 183 17.96 -12.24 10.39
CA SER A 183 17.32 -11.02 10.89
C SER A 183 18.02 -9.81 10.30
N PHE A 184 17.23 -8.92 9.69
CA PHE A 184 17.72 -7.75 8.99
C PHE A 184 17.04 -6.49 9.54
N CYS A 185 17.85 -5.47 9.80
CA CYS A 185 17.33 -4.12 9.98
C CYS A 185 16.92 -3.52 8.61
N GLU A 186 16.15 -2.44 8.63
CA GLU A 186 15.58 -1.85 7.41
C GLU A 186 16.63 -1.28 6.44
N ASP A 187 17.86 -1.03 6.90
CA ASP A 187 18.94 -0.52 6.05
C ASP A 187 19.58 -1.58 5.14
N TYR A 188 19.32 -2.87 5.37
CA TYR A 188 19.81 -3.94 4.51
C TYR A 188 19.28 -3.80 3.08
N ARG A 189 20.19 -3.92 2.12
CA ARG A 189 19.87 -3.96 0.69
C ARG A 189 19.65 -5.41 0.28
N LEU A 190 18.41 -5.86 0.35
CA LEU A 190 18.05 -7.21 -0.11
C LEU A 190 18.34 -7.32 -1.63
N PRO A 191 18.90 -8.45 -2.10
CA PRO A 191 19.39 -8.63 -3.47
C PRO A 191 18.28 -8.97 -4.48
N TYR A 192 17.05 -8.54 -4.21
CA TYR A 192 15.92 -8.72 -5.13
C TYR A 192 16.02 -7.69 -6.23
N LEU A 193 16.09 -8.14 -7.48
CA LEU A 193 16.23 -7.26 -8.65
C LEU A 193 14.87 -6.67 -9.03
N ASP A 194 13.84 -7.50 -9.07
CA ASP A 194 12.43 -7.08 -9.19
C ASP A 194 11.57 -7.85 -8.20
N CYS A 195 10.39 -7.31 -7.90
CA CYS A 195 9.34 -8.02 -7.19
C CYS A 195 8.01 -7.62 -7.82
N ASP A 196 7.17 -8.60 -8.12
CA ASP A 196 5.86 -8.34 -8.70
C ASP A 196 5.02 -7.52 -7.72
N PRO A 197 4.35 -6.44 -8.19
CA PRO A 197 3.60 -5.53 -7.34
C PRO A 197 2.35 -6.19 -6.75
N ILE A 198 1.87 -7.26 -7.38
CA ILE A 198 0.72 -8.05 -6.93
C ILE A 198 1.23 -9.37 -6.37
N PRO A 199 0.84 -9.72 -5.13
CA PRO A 199 1.00 -11.09 -4.66
C PRO A 199 0.26 -12.05 -5.59
N ALA A 200 0.94 -13.09 -6.04
CA ALA A 200 0.36 -14.18 -6.81
C ALA A 200 -0.72 -14.95 -6.03
N SER A 201 -0.65 -14.93 -4.69
CA SER A 201 -1.71 -15.43 -3.83
C SER A 201 -1.79 -14.64 -2.51
N ASN A 202 -3.00 -14.53 -1.96
CA ASN A 202 -3.26 -13.82 -0.70
C ASN A 202 -4.13 -14.69 0.21
N GLY A 203 -3.50 -15.52 1.04
CA GLY A 203 -4.16 -16.49 1.91
C GLY A 203 -4.43 -15.97 3.31
N PHE A 204 -5.02 -16.80 4.19
CA PHE A 204 -5.30 -16.42 5.58
C PHE A 204 -4.02 -16.16 6.40
N PHE A 205 -2.93 -16.87 6.11
CA PHE A 205 -1.68 -16.82 6.88
C PHE A 205 -0.59 -15.91 6.29
N GLY A 206 -0.78 -15.42 5.06
CA GLY A 206 0.24 -14.62 4.38
C GLY A 206 -0.06 -14.34 2.92
N GLU A 207 0.76 -13.48 2.32
CA GLU A 207 0.78 -13.17 0.89
C GLU A 207 2.02 -13.82 0.24
N VAL A 208 1.91 -14.29 -1.00
CA VAL A 208 3.04 -14.84 -1.76
C VAL A 208 3.25 -14.01 -3.01
N SER A 209 4.42 -13.40 -3.13
CA SER A 209 4.81 -12.58 -4.30
C SER A 209 5.90 -13.26 -5.10
N HIS A 210 5.86 -13.12 -6.42
CA HIS A 210 7.01 -13.44 -7.28
C HIS A 210 8.07 -12.34 -7.12
N ALA A 211 9.33 -12.75 -7.12
CA ALA A 211 10.47 -11.84 -7.20
C ALA A 211 11.59 -12.46 -8.02
N SER A 212 12.47 -11.62 -8.54
CA SER A 212 13.73 -12.05 -9.13
C SER A 212 14.89 -11.72 -8.20
N ILE A 213 15.82 -12.64 -8.03
CA ILE A 213 17.04 -12.46 -7.21
C ILE A 213 18.28 -12.66 -8.08
N HIS A 214 19.34 -11.93 -7.77
CA HIS A 214 20.62 -12.14 -8.43
C HIS A 214 21.19 -13.53 -8.12
N LYS A 215 21.62 -14.30 -9.13
CA LYS A 215 21.98 -15.72 -8.98
C LYS A 215 23.05 -15.97 -7.90
N GLU A 216 24.01 -15.05 -7.78
CA GLU A 216 25.14 -15.15 -6.84
C GLU A 216 24.72 -14.96 -5.37
N HIS A 217 23.50 -14.48 -5.13
CA HIS A 217 22.89 -14.35 -3.81
C HIS A 217 22.07 -15.58 -3.41
N LEU A 218 22.07 -16.64 -4.23
CA LEU A 218 21.57 -17.97 -3.87
C LEU A 218 22.72 -18.99 -3.84
N ALA A 219 22.69 -19.89 -2.87
CA ALA A 219 23.65 -20.99 -2.80
C ALA A 219 23.31 -22.11 -3.80
N GLN A 220 24.33 -22.81 -4.29
CA GLN A 220 24.19 -23.84 -5.31
C GLN A 220 23.33 -25.04 -4.85
N ARG A 221 23.34 -25.37 -3.55
CA ARG A 221 22.53 -26.46 -2.97
C ARG A 221 21.02 -26.22 -3.11
N ALA A 222 20.59 -24.97 -3.25
CA ALA A 222 19.18 -24.62 -3.43
C ALA A 222 18.65 -24.95 -4.84
N TRP A 223 19.48 -25.41 -5.79
CA TRP A 223 19.08 -25.51 -7.20
C TRP A 223 19.73 -26.66 -8.00
N PRO A 224 18.95 -27.55 -8.66
CA PRO A 224 19.50 -28.65 -9.46
C PRO A 224 20.10 -28.27 -10.83
N LYS A 225 19.68 -27.17 -11.49
CA LYS A 225 20.20 -26.75 -12.82
C LYS A 225 19.96 -25.27 -13.18
N ILE A 226 20.91 -24.38 -12.89
CA ILE A 226 20.72 -22.91 -12.96
C ILE A 226 20.34 -22.47 -14.39
N PRO A 227 19.23 -21.71 -14.58
CA PRO A 227 18.88 -21.16 -15.90
C PRO A 227 19.98 -20.22 -16.42
N PRO A 228 20.19 -20.10 -17.74
CA PRO A 228 21.13 -19.12 -18.29
C PRO A 228 20.69 -17.68 -17.97
N GLY A 229 21.59 -16.88 -17.38
CA GLY A 229 21.35 -15.48 -16.99
C GLY A 229 21.70 -15.20 -15.53
N ASP A 230 21.62 -13.94 -15.10
CA ASP A 230 21.97 -13.49 -13.74
C ASP A 230 20.78 -13.40 -12.77
N ARG A 231 19.58 -13.77 -13.22
CA ARG A 231 18.32 -13.64 -12.47
C ARG A 231 17.71 -15.01 -12.21
N ILE A 232 17.20 -15.22 -10.99
CA ILE A 232 16.47 -16.42 -10.60
C ILE A 232 15.10 -16.02 -10.07
N SER A 233 14.05 -16.69 -10.53
CA SER A 233 12.68 -16.49 -10.05
C SER A 233 12.49 -17.18 -8.68
N ILE A 234 12.01 -16.43 -7.71
CA ILE A 234 11.71 -16.88 -6.35
C ILE A 234 10.29 -16.48 -5.95
N ALA A 235 9.73 -17.19 -4.97
CA ALA A 235 8.51 -16.83 -4.29
C ALA A 235 8.84 -16.31 -2.88
N ILE A 236 8.28 -15.16 -2.51
CA ILE A 236 8.41 -14.59 -1.16
C ILE A 236 7.05 -14.69 -0.49
N LYS A 237 6.92 -15.57 0.51
CA LYS A 237 5.74 -15.70 1.37
C LYS A 237 5.91 -14.81 2.59
N LYS A 238 5.16 -13.72 2.65
CA LYS A 238 5.18 -12.73 3.74
C LYS A 238 3.97 -12.89 4.66
N ALA A 239 4.18 -12.86 5.98
CA ALA A 239 3.10 -12.92 6.96
C ALA A 239 2.27 -11.62 6.96
N LYS A 240 0.95 -11.73 7.17
CA LYS A 240 0.06 -10.57 7.30
C LYS A 240 0.30 -9.84 8.63
N HIS A 241 0.23 -8.50 8.63
CA HIS A 241 0.33 -7.69 9.84
C HIS A 241 -0.87 -7.95 10.78
N GLY A 242 -0.59 -8.34 12.03
CA GLY A 242 -1.59 -8.55 13.09
C GLY A 242 -0.92 -8.80 14.45
N GLU A 243 -1.58 -8.38 15.52
CA GLU A 243 -1.08 -8.41 16.91
C GLU A 243 -0.62 -9.82 17.35
N GLY A 244 0.62 -9.93 17.86
CA GLY A 244 1.13 -10.97 18.77
C GLY A 244 1.07 -12.46 18.40
N GLU A 245 -0.09 -13.00 18.03
CA GLU A 245 -0.35 -14.43 17.84
C GLU A 245 0.11 -14.94 16.46
N LEU A 246 -0.03 -14.13 15.40
CA LEU A 246 0.42 -14.47 14.03
C LEU A 246 1.93 -14.66 13.90
N ALA A 247 2.72 -13.90 14.67
CA ALA A 247 4.18 -14.02 14.68
C ALA A 247 4.63 -15.40 15.21
N ARG A 248 3.96 -15.93 16.25
CA ARG A 248 4.27 -17.25 16.80
C ARG A 248 4.00 -18.37 15.81
N TYR A 249 2.95 -18.25 14.98
CA TYR A 249 2.68 -19.22 13.92
C TYR A 249 3.74 -19.23 12.85
N PHE A 250 4.23 -18.05 12.45
CA PHE A 250 5.33 -17.95 11.50
C PHE A 250 6.62 -18.55 12.05
N ASP A 251 6.96 -18.29 13.32
CA ASP A 251 8.15 -18.87 13.96
C ASP A 251 8.05 -20.41 14.06
N HIS A 252 6.86 -20.94 14.32
CA HIS A 252 6.62 -22.39 14.28
C HIS A 252 6.69 -22.96 12.85
N GLU A 253 6.16 -22.25 11.85
CA GLU A 253 6.26 -22.63 10.43
C GLU A 253 7.73 -22.66 9.99
N VAL A 254 8.54 -21.68 10.38
CA VAL A 254 10.00 -21.65 10.16
C VAL A 254 10.66 -22.86 10.82
N ALA A 255 10.30 -23.19 12.06
CA ALA A 255 10.87 -24.36 12.75
C ALA A 255 10.53 -25.69 12.06
N ALA A 256 9.29 -25.88 11.63
CA ALA A 256 8.85 -27.08 10.89
C ALA A 256 9.55 -27.18 9.53
N LEU A 257 9.65 -26.06 8.80
CA LEU A 257 10.35 -25.97 7.52
C LEU A 257 11.86 -26.21 7.64
N ASN A 258 12.49 -25.76 8.73
CA ASN A 258 13.90 -26.03 8.99
C ASN A 258 14.14 -27.53 9.22
N GLN A 259 13.24 -28.22 9.93
CA GLN A 259 13.32 -29.68 10.07
C GLN A 259 13.16 -30.39 8.73
N ILE A 260 12.39 -29.83 7.79
CA ILE A 260 12.19 -30.45 6.47
C ILE A 260 13.48 -30.50 5.66
N LEU A 261 14.30 -29.45 5.72
CA LEU A 261 15.56 -29.35 4.97
C LEU A 261 16.56 -30.46 5.32
N ASP A 262 16.63 -30.84 6.60
CA ASP A 262 17.60 -31.83 7.09
C ASP A 262 17.01 -33.25 7.08
N LYS A 263 15.72 -33.38 7.38
CA LYS A 263 15.08 -34.68 7.65
C LYS A 263 14.53 -35.35 6.40
N TYR A 264 13.99 -34.63 5.41
CA TYR A 264 13.30 -35.23 4.26
C TYR A 264 14.03 -35.04 2.94
N GLN A 265 14.08 -36.09 2.11
CA GLN A 265 14.86 -36.10 0.87
C GLN A 265 13.99 -36.02 -0.38
N SER A 266 12.68 -36.32 -0.29
CA SER A 266 11.77 -36.30 -1.43
C SER A 266 11.87 -35.03 -2.28
N GLU A 267 11.88 -35.23 -3.60
CA GLU A 267 11.84 -34.16 -4.60
C GLU A 267 10.42 -33.61 -4.84
N HIS A 268 9.41 -34.26 -4.25
CA HIS A 268 8.00 -33.90 -4.32
C HIS A 268 7.52 -33.13 -3.07
N LEU A 269 8.45 -32.63 -2.25
CA LEU A 269 8.18 -31.69 -1.15
C LEU A 269 8.82 -30.35 -1.47
N ILE A 270 8.10 -29.25 -1.22
CA ILE A 270 8.68 -27.91 -1.39
C ILE A 270 9.83 -27.69 -0.38
N LYS A 271 10.96 -27.17 -0.86
CA LYS A 271 12.13 -26.88 -0.02
C LYS A 271 12.27 -25.36 0.16
N PRO A 272 12.29 -24.84 1.40
CA PRO A 272 12.47 -23.42 1.64
C PRO A 272 13.95 -23.04 1.43
N ILE A 273 14.21 -21.84 0.92
CA ILE A 273 15.57 -21.32 0.70
C ILE A 273 16.06 -20.59 1.96
N ALA A 274 15.21 -19.73 2.50
CA ALA A 274 15.53 -18.90 3.66
C ALA A 274 14.26 -18.44 4.37
N ALA A 275 14.39 -18.16 5.66
CA ALA A 275 13.44 -17.41 6.46
C ALA A 275 14.13 -16.13 6.95
N TYR A 276 13.46 -14.99 6.91
CA TYR A 276 14.04 -13.77 7.49
C TYR A 276 13.00 -12.84 8.12
N SER A 277 13.48 -12.05 9.08
CA SER A 277 12.78 -10.85 9.55
C SER A 277 13.40 -9.61 8.90
N TYR A 278 12.57 -8.68 8.46
CA TYR A 278 13.00 -7.40 7.91
C TYR A 278 12.10 -6.30 8.45
N GLY A 279 12.56 -5.61 9.50
CA GLY A 279 11.68 -4.77 10.31
C GLY A 279 10.56 -5.60 10.97
N GLU A 280 9.31 -5.19 10.80
CA GLU A 280 8.13 -5.95 11.27
C GLU A 280 7.76 -7.13 10.35
N ASP A 281 8.30 -7.16 9.14
CA ASP A 281 7.99 -8.22 8.17
C ASP A 281 8.65 -9.55 8.57
N ARG A 282 7.94 -10.63 8.24
CA ARG A 282 8.39 -12.02 8.39
C ARG A 282 8.17 -12.73 7.06
N CYS A 283 9.27 -13.19 6.46
CA CYS A 283 9.28 -13.67 5.08
C CYS A 283 9.94 -15.04 4.96
N LEU A 284 9.32 -15.92 4.17
CA LEU A 284 9.90 -17.18 3.69
C LEU A 284 10.19 -17.05 2.20
N VAL A 285 11.35 -17.55 1.78
CA VAL A 285 11.78 -17.55 0.38
C VAL A 285 11.74 -18.98 -0.15
N PHE A 286 11.08 -19.20 -1.27
CA PHE A 286 11.01 -20.46 -2.00
C PHE A 286 11.40 -20.25 -3.46
N LEU A 287 11.62 -21.34 -4.18
CA LEU A 287 11.67 -21.27 -5.64
C LEU A 287 10.28 -20.93 -6.19
N TRP A 288 10.26 -20.17 -7.29
CA TRP A 288 9.00 -19.93 -7.99
C TRP A 288 8.57 -21.18 -8.76
N ALA A 289 7.28 -21.52 -8.70
CA ALA A 289 6.72 -22.63 -9.47
C ALA A 289 6.21 -22.13 -10.82
N GLU A 290 7.00 -22.32 -11.89
CA GLU A 290 6.72 -21.78 -13.22
C GLU A 290 5.38 -22.27 -13.79
N GLY A 291 4.99 -23.51 -13.46
CA GLY A 291 3.73 -24.10 -13.91
C GLY A 291 2.50 -23.67 -13.11
N GLY A 292 2.69 -22.93 -12.00
CA GLY A 292 1.63 -22.57 -11.06
C GLY A 292 1.21 -23.74 -10.17
N ASN A 293 -0.06 -23.79 -9.77
CA ASN A 293 -0.64 -24.91 -9.02
C ASN A 293 -1.41 -25.89 -9.92
N LEU A 294 -1.71 -27.08 -9.39
CA LEU A 294 -2.33 -28.17 -10.14
C LEU A 294 -3.72 -27.82 -10.67
N ASP A 295 -4.52 -27.06 -9.91
CA ASP A 295 -5.84 -26.61 -10.35
C ASP A 295 -5.76 -25.70 -11.59
N GLY A 296 -4.90 -24.69 -11.52
CA GLY A 296 -4.63 -23.80 -12.64
C GLY A 296 -4.06 -24.54 -13.85
N HIS A 297 -3.27 -25.59 -13.62
CA HIS A 297 -2.74 -26.44 -14.69
C HIS A 297 -3.86 -27.22 -15.41
N TRP A 298 -4.82 -27.78 -14.68
CA TRP A 298 -6.02 -28.41 -15.26
C TRP A 298 -6.86 -27.44 -16.08
N GLY A 299 -6.91 -26.16 -15.70
CA GLY A 299 -7.59 -25.12 -16.47
C GLY A 299 -6.90 -24.75 -17.79
N LYS A 300 -5.58 -24.93 -17.88
CA LYS A 300 -4.78 -24.63 -19.08
C LYS A 300 -4.72 -25.78 -20.09
N LEU A 301 -4.87 -27.03 -19.62
CA LEU A 301 -4.85 -28.23 -20.46
C LEU A 301 -6.27 -28.69 -20.81
N GLY A 302 -6.55 -28.88 -22.11
CA GLY A 302 -7.80 -29.46 -22.57
C GLY A 302 -7.79 -31.00 -22.55
N PRO A 303 -8.95 -31.67 -22.52
CA PRO A 303 -9.04 -33.14 -22.64
C PRO A 303 -8.40 -33.72 -23.90
N LYS A 304 -8.31 -32.90 -24.97
CA LYS A 304 -7.68 -33.27 -26.23
C LYS A 304 -6.15 -33.24 -26.18
N ASP A 305 -5.59 -32.59 -25.16
CA ASP A 305 -4.15 -32.50 -24.94
C ASP A 305 -3.61 -33.67 -24.13
N LEU A 306 -4.47 -34.56 -23.59
CA LEU A 306 -4.10 -35.78 -22.87
C LEU A 306 -3.72 -36.89 -23.85
N ASN A 307 -2.43 -37.02 -24.11
CA ASN A 307 -1.86 -38.17 -24.81
C ASN A 307 -1.32 -39.20 -23.80
N GLU A 308 -0.90 -40.35 -24.32
CA GLU A 308 -0.38 -41.47 -23.52
C GLU A 308 0.82 -41.05 -22.66
N GLU A 309 1.71 -40.20 -23.20
CA GLU A 309 2.89 -39.69 -22.50
C GLU A 309 2.53 -38.82 -21.28
N LYS A 310 1.54 -37.93 -21.42
CA LYS A 310 1.07 -37.08 -20.31
C LYS A 310 0.31 -37.87 -19.26
N VAL A 311 -0.45 -38.89 -19.65
CA VAL A 311 -1.09 -39.81 -18.71
C VAL A 311 -0.03 -40.56 -17.91
N LYS A 312 1.00 -41.07 -18.58
CA LYS A 312 2.14 -41.72 -17.93
C LYS A 312 2.86 -40.77 -16.97
N TRP A 313 3.20 -39.57 -17.43
CA TRP A 313 3.81 -38.53 -16.60
C TRP A 313 2.97 -38.23 -15.37
N PHE A 314 1.65 -38.07 -15.51
CA PHE A 314 0.77 -37.77 -14.38
C PHE A 314 0.79 -38.87 -13.32
N VAL A 315 0.72 -40.15 -13.74
CA VAL A 315 0.80 -41.29 -12.81
C VAL A 315 2.16 -41.34 -12.11
N GLU A 316 3.26 -41.04 -12.81
CA GLU A 316 4.59 -40.93 -12.21
C GLU A 316 4.63 -39.82 -11.15
N GLN A 317 4.03 -38.66 -11.43
CA GLN A 317 3.97 -37.56 -10.47
C GLN A 317 3.09 -37.90 -9.25
N LEU A 318 1.94 -38.57 -9.45
CA LEU A 318 1.09 -39.02 -8.35
C LEU A 318 1.79 -40.03 -7.44
N PHE A 319 2.54 -40.96 -8.03
CA PHE A 319 3.38 -41.90 -7.29
C PHE A 319 4.43 -41.15 -6.47
N GLY A 320 5.04 -40.11 -7.04
CA GLY A 320 5.98 -39.22 -6.37
C GLY A 320 5.39 -38.49 -5.15
N ILE A 321 4.21 -37.89 -5.31
CA ILE A 321 3.45 -37.24 -4.23
C ILE A 321 3.11 -38.24 -3.12
N CYS A 322 2.67 -39.46 -3.46
CA CYS A 322 2.36 -40.48 -2.46
C CYS A 322 3.60 -41.02 -1.74
N SER A 323 4.73 -41.08 -2.43
CA SER A 323 6.03 -41.41 -1.83
C SER A 323 6.46 -40.33 -0.83
N ALA A 324 6.23 -39.05 -1.15
CA ALA A 324 6.47 -37.93 -0.23
C ALA A 324 5.58 -38.01 1.02
N LEU A 325 4.28 -38.34 0.86
CA LEU A 325 3.36 -38.53 1.97
C LEU A 325 3.77 -39.71 2.87
N GLU A 326 4.23 -40.83 2.29
CA GLU A 326 4.80 -41.93 3.08
C GLU A 326 6.04 -41.47 3.86
N GLU A 327 6.95 -40.74 3.22
CA GLU A 327 8.17 -40.24 3.88
C GLU A 327 7.83 -39.32 5.07
N LEU A 328 6.86 -38.41 4.90
CA LEU A 328 6.36 -37.53 5.97
C LEU A 328 5.79 -38.33 7.15
N GLN A 329 5.09 -39.43 6.88
CA GLN A 329 4.35 -40.20 7.88
C GLN A 329 5.15 -41.34 8.54
N THR A 330 6.31 -41.72 8.01
CA THR A 330 7.12 -42.88 8.47
C THR A 330 8.30 -42.52 9.37
N LYS A 331 8.93 -41.35 9.20
CA LYS A 331 10.06 -40.92 10.07
C LYS A 331 9.57 -40.64 11.50
N GLU A 332 10.41 -40.89 12.51
CA GLU A 332 10.13 -41.05 13.96
C GLU A 332 9.23 -40.01 14.67
N ASP A 333 8.79 -38.93 14.01
CA ASP A 333 7.74 -38.03 14.51
C ASP A 333 6.36 -38.62 14.21
N ARG A 334 5.78 -39.33 15.19
CA ARG A 334 4.50 -40.04 15.09
C ARG A 334 3.26 -39.16 14.83
N LYS A 335 3.40 -37.88 14.49
CA LYS A 335 2.31 -36.88 14.33
C LYS A 335 2.35 -36.01 13.06
N CYS A 336 3.23 -36.24 12.09
CA CYS A 336 3.26 -35.39 10.88
C CYS A 336 2.08 -35.73 9.95
N VAL A 337 1.09 -34.83 9.87
CA VAL A 337 -0.12 -34.94 9.03
C VAL A 337 -0.27 -33.63 8.27
N HIS A 338 -0.33 -33.64 6.94
CA HIS A 338 -0.44 -32.42 6.15
C HIS A 338 -1.72 -31.63 6.50
N GLY A 339 -2.88 -32.29 6.45
CA GLY A 339 -4.15 -31.77 6.97
C GLY A 339 -4.87 -30.71 6.12
N ASP A 340 -4.23 -30.16 5.07
CA ASP A 340 -4.87 -29.28 4.07
C ASP A 340 -4.45 -29.63 2.62
N LEU A 341 -4.37 -30.93 2.29
CA LEU A 341 -3.96 -31.35 0.95
C LEU A 341 -5.07 -31.09 -0.07
N LYS A 342 -4.77 -30.33 -1.12
CA LYS A 342 -5.69 -29.93 -2.20
C LYS A 342 -4.92 -29.55 -3.47
N PRO A 343 -5.54 -29.50 -4.66
CA PRO A 343 -4.85 -29.18 -5.91
C PRO A 343 -4.12 -27.83 -5.89
N GLU A 344 -4.63 -26.84 -5.16
CA GLU A 344 -4.00 -25.52 -5.03
C GLU A 344 -2.68 -25.56 -4.23
N ASN A 345 -2.49 -26.59 -3.39
CA ASN A 345 -1.28 -26.82 -2.58
C ASN A 345 -0.30 -27.81 -3.26
N ILE A 346 -0.53 -28.16 -4.52
CA ILE A 346 0.40 -28.96 -5.33
C ILE A 346 0.95 -28.07 -6.45
N LEU A 347 2.25 -27.76 -6.39
CA LEU A 347 2.91 -26.80 -7.28
C LEU A 347 3.72 -27.49 -8.38
N LEU A 348 3.84 -26.84 -9.54
CA LEU A 348 4.49 -27.37 -10.75
C LEU A 348 5.81 -26.64 -11.02
N PHE A 349 6.92 -27.38 -10.94
CA PHE A 349 8.27 -26.87 -11.19
C PHE A 349 8.86 -27.38 -12.49
N ASP A 350 9.38 -26.51 -13.35
CA ASP A 350 9.99 -26.92 -14.62
C ASP A 350 11.44 -27.37 -14.40
N ARG A 351 11.81 -28.56 -14.91
CA ARG A 351 13.20 -29.06 -14.90
C ARG A 351 13.99 -28.75 -16.18
N GLY A 352 13.41 -27.97 -17.09
CA GLY A 352 14.02 -27.64 -18.39
C GLY A 352 14.05 -28.83 -19.36
N THR A 353 13.26 -29.87 -19.09
CA THR A 353 13.09 -31.06 -19.95
C THR A 353 11.73 -31.09 -20.65
N GLY A 354 10.88 -30.07 -20.44
CA GLY A 354 9.52 -29.99 -20.99
C GLY A 354 8.45 -30.67 -20.14
N ASN A 355 8.81 -31.31 -19.02
CA ASN A 355 7.89 -31.93 -18.06
C ASN A 355 8.05 -31.29 -16.68
N PHE A 356 6.94 -31.00 -16.02
CA PHE A 356 6.94 -30.45 -14.66
C PHE A 356 7.18 -31.53 -13.60
N VAL A 357 7.66 -31.13 -12.42
CA VAL A 357 7.66 -31.95 -11.20
C VAL A 357 6.66 -31.37 -10.22
N LEU A 358 5.75 -32.21 -9.70
CA LEU A 358 4.76 -31.82 -8.69
C LEU A 358 5.39 -31.79 -7.30
N GLN A 359 5.22 -30.71 -6.56
CA GLN A 359 5.66 -30.63 -5.16
C GLN A 359 4.51 -30.22 -4.24
N ILE A 360 4.42 -30.88 -3.08
CA ILE A 360 3.49 -30.51 -2.01
C ILE A 360 4.00 -29.23 -1.34
N ALA A 361 3.15 -28.22 -1.26
CA ALA A 361 3.41 -26.94 -0.60
C ALA A 361 2.55 -26.75 0.66
N ASP A 362 2.84 -25.70 1.43
CA ASP A 362 2.11 -25.30 2.66
C ASP A 362 2.21 -26.30 3.84
N LEU A 363 3.39 -26.92 3.98
CA LEU A 363 3.73 -27.88 5.05
C LEU A 363 3.80 -27.25 6.46
N GLY A 364 3.87 -25.91 6.58
CA GLY A 364 3.97 -25.19 7.86
C GLY A 364 2.80 -25.42 8.81
N LEU A 365 1.66 -25.83 8.25
CA LEU A 365 0.44 -26.16 8.95
C LEU A 365 0.42 -27.61 9.49
N ALA A 366 1.23 -28.50 8.93
CA ALA A 366 1.16 -29.96 9.15
C ALA A 366 1.49 -30.42 10.60
N ALA A 367 2.05 -29.55 11.44
CA ALA A 367 2.57 -29.94 12.76
C ALA A 367 1.76 -29.44 13.97
N PHE A 368 0.85 -28.45 13.86
CA PHE A 368 0.33 -27.73 15.05
C PHE A 368 -1.15 -27.29 14.99
N HIS A 369 -2.05 -28.20 14.62
CA HIS A 369 -3.33 -27.79 14.00
C HIS A 369 -4.60 -27.66 14.87
N GLU A 370 -4.50 -27.63 16.20
CA GLU A 370 -5.69 -27.43 17.06
C GLU A 370 -6.06 -25.94 17.21
N GLN A 371 -5.08 -25.08 17.53
CA GLN A 371 -5.31 -23.64 17.80
C GLN A 371 -5.57 -22.81 16.53
N ALA A 372 -4.85 -23.08 15.44
CA ALA A 372 -5.03 -22.40 14.16
C ALA A 372 -6.41 -22.66 13.52
N THR A 373 -7.04 -23.81 13.82
CA THR A 373 -8.38 -24.13 13.31
C THR A 373 -9.48 -23.44 14.11
N ASN A 374 -9.33 -23.35 15.44
CA ASN A 374 -10.29 -22.65 16.31
C ASN A 374 -10.38 -21.15 16.01
N MET A 375 -9.25 -20.50 15.69
CA MET A 375 -9.26 -19.09 15.27
C MET A 375 -9.91 -18.86 13.90
N ARG A 376 -9.74 -19.76 12.92
CA ARG A 376 -10.43 -19.67 11.62
C ARG A 376 -11.95 -19.77 11.78
N GLN A 377 -12.43 -20.53 12.77
CA GLN A 377 -13.86 -20.65 13.10
C GLN A 377 -14.38 -19.44 13.88
N ALA A 378 -13.59 -18.91 14.84
CA ALA A 378 -13.95 -17.74 15.64
C ALA A 378 -13.98 -16.42 14.83
N SER A 379 -13.21 -16.32 13.76
CA SER A 379 -13.09 -15.11 12.92
C SER A 379 -14.21 -14.96 11.87
N GLY A 380 -15.17 -15.90 11.78
CA GLY A 380 -16.23 -15.88 10.76
C GLY A 380 -15.78 -16.08 9.30
N MET A 381 -14.47 -15.98 9.02
CA MET A 381 -13.83 -16.22 7.71
C MET A 381 -13.42 -17.70 7.56
N GLY A 382 -14.40 -18.60 7.49
CA GLY A 382 -14.19 -20.01 7.20
C GLY A 382 -13.92 -20.29 5.72
N SER A 383 -12.85 -19.76 5.12
CA SER A 383 -12.43 -20.09 3.74
C SER A 383 -11.26 -21.11 3.71
N GLY A 384 -11.26 -22.06 4.63
CA GLY A 384 -10.51 -23.31 4.41
C GLY A 384 -11.44 -24.26 3.67
N THR A 385 -11.13 -24.61 2.41
CA THR A 385 -11.93 -25.47 1.53
C THR A 385 -12.39 -26.73 2.29
N SER A 386 -13.63 -26.74 2.79
CA SER A 386 -14.21 -27.86 3.54
C SER A 386 -14.34 -29.14 2.68
N ARG A 387 -14.21 -28.99 1.36
CA ARG A 387 -14.39 -30.02 0.35
C ARG A 387 -13.54 -31.27 0.55
N TYR A 388 -12.24 -31.11 0.83
CA TYR A 388 -11.27 -32.22 0.92
C TYR A 388 -11.19 -32.85 2.33
N LYS A 389 -12.06 -32.42 3.26
CA LYS A 389 -12.07 -32.91 4.63
C LYS A 389 -12.76 -34.28 4.72
N PRO A 390 -12.21 -35.22 5.49
CA PRO A 390 -12.84 -36.50 5.70
C PRO A 390 -14.01 -36.43 6.70
N PRO A 391 -14.95 -37.38 6.65
CA PRO A 391 -16.13 -37.39 7.51
C PRO A 391 -15.84 -37.47 9.01
N GLU A 392 -14.79 -38.20 9.41
CA GLU A 392 -14.44 -38.36 10.82
C GLU A 392 -14.03 -37.06 11.53
N TYR A 393 -13.64 -36.02 10.78
CA TYR A 393 -13.28 -34.72 11.34
C TYR A 393 -14.49 -33.93 11.87
N ALA A 394 -15.69 -34.18 11.34
CA ALA A 394 -16.91 -33.51 11.78
C ALA A 394 -17.36 -33.91 13.21
N VAL A 395 -16.84 -35.02 13.74
CA VAL A 395 -17.17 -35.57 15.07
C VAL A 395 -16.22 -35.05 16.17
N GLY A 396 -15.35 -34.06 15.87
CA GLY A 396 -14.45 -33.45 16.86
C GLY A 396 -13.18 -34.25 17.17
N LYS A 397 -12.78 -35.18 16.29
CA LYS A 397 -11.51 -35.93 16.43
C LYS A 397 -10.30 -35.13 15.89
N SER A 398 -9.12 -35.35 16.47
CA SER A 398 -7.84 -34.82 15.97
C SER A 398 -7.51 -35.33 14.57
N ARG A 399 -6.80 -34.53 13.74
CA ARG A 399 -6.38 -34.96 12.39
C ARG A 399 -5.39 -36.12 12.48
N SER A 400 -5.68 -37.21 11.79
CA SER A 400 -4.82 -38.40 11.72
C SER A 400 -4.18 -38.61 10.36
N LYS A 401 -3.25 -39.56 10.24
CA LYS A 401 -2.57 -39.89 8.97
C LYS A 401 -3.56 -40.30 7.87
N SER A 402 -4.71 -40.88 8.24
CA SER A 402 -5.78 -41.23 7.30
C SER A 402 -6.50 -40.02 6.70
N TYR A 403 -6.35 -38.82 7.29
CA TYR A 403 -6.88 -37.57 6.75
C TYR A 403 -6.28 -37.29 5.36
N ASP A 404 -4.96 -37.30 5.24
CA ASP A 404 -4.27 -37.01 3.99
C ASP A 404 -4.61 -38.04 2.90
N ILE A 405 -4.87 -39.30 3.28
CA ILE A 405 -5.28 -40.36 2.36
C ILE A 405 -6.67 -40.09 1.76
N TRP A 406 -7.60 -39.57 2.56
CA TRP A 406 -8.91 -39.14 2.04
C TRP A 406 -8.77 -37.96 1.10
N SER A 407 -8.01 -36.93 1.50
CA SER A 407 -7.77 -35.75 0.65
C SER A 407 -7.11 -36.15 -0.68
N MET A 408 -6.19 -37.11 -0.67
CA MET A 408 -5.61 -37.67 -1.90
C MET A 408 -6.64 -38.41 -2.75
N GLY A 409 -7.56 -39.17 -2.13
CA GLY A 409 -8.69 -39.79 -2.82
C GLY A 409 -9.60 -38.79 -3.52
N CYS A 410 -9.85 -37.64 -2.89
CA CYS A 410 -10.59 -36.52 -3.47
C CYS A 410 -9.86 -35.94 -4.71
N ILE A 411 -8.54 -35.68 -4.60
CA ILE A 411 -7.72 -35.13 -5.69
C ILE A 411 -7.67 -36.10 -6.89
N LEU A 412 -7.50 -37.41 -6.63
CA LEU A 412 -7.50 -38.43 -7.66
C LEU A 412 -8.85 -38.54 -8.37
N LEU A 413 -9.97 -38.39 -7.65
CA LEU A 413 -11.29 -38.40 -8.29
C LEU A 413 -11.51 -37.15 -9.14
N GLU A 414 -11.09 -35.97 -8.68
CA GLU A 414 -11.13 -34.76 -9.49
C GLU A 414 -10.28 -34.87 -10.76
N PHE A 415 -9.11 -35.50 -10.67
CA PHE A 415 -8.31 -35.83 -11.84
C PHE A 415 -9.08 -36.75 -12.81
N LEU A 416 -9.75 -37.79 -12.31
CA LEU A 416 -10.58 -38.65 -13.18
C LEU A 416 -11.68 -37.84 -13.88
N VAL A 417 -12.43 -37.01 -13.12
CA VAL A 417 -13.46 -36.13 -13.68
C VAL A 417 -12.91 -35.21 -14.76
N TRP A 418 -11.78 -34.56 -14.49
CA TRP A 418 -11.12 -33.67 -15.44
C TRP A 418 -10.62 -34.44 -16.68
N SER A 419 -10.01 -35.60 -16.50
CA SER A 419 -9.48 -36.40 -17.62
C SER A 419 -10.57 -36.97 -18.52
N THR A 420 -11.75 -37.30 -17.97
CA THR A 420 -12.87 -37.89 -18.72
C THR A 420 -13.81 -36.84 -19.29
N SER A 421 -13.98 -35.70 -18.61
CA SER A 421 -15.04 -34.73 -18.92
C SER A 421 -14.54 -33.28 -19.05
N GLY A 422 -13.23 -33.05 -18.92
CA GLY A 422 -12.58 -31.75 -19.03
C GLY A 422 -12.83 -30.80 -17.87
N TYR A 423 -12.20 -29.64 -17.96
CA TYR A 423 -12.22 -28.64 -16.89
C TYR A 423 -13.62 -28.08 -16.62
N GLU A 424 -14.43 -27.86 -17.66
CA GLU A 424 -15.83 -27.48 -17.50
C GLU A 424 -16.66 -28.60 -16.84
N GLY A 425 -16.32 -29.86 -17.10
CA GLY A 425 -16.88 -30.99 -16.37
C GLY A 425 -16.50 -30.93 -14.89
N LEU A 426 -15.21 -30.75 -14.59
CA LEU A 426 -14.73 -30.61 -13.22
C LEU A 426 -15.42 -29.46 -12.47
N LYS A 427 -15.62 -28.30 -13.10
CA LYS A 427 -16.39 -27.18 -12.50
C LYS A 427 -17.83 -27.56 -12.17
N LYS A 428 -18.52 -28.24 -13.08
CA LYS A 428 -19.90 -28.72 -12.85
C LYS A 428 -19.96 -29.73 -11.70
N PHE A 429 -19.01 -30.68 -11.67
CA PHE A 429 -18.89 -31.64 -10.58
C PHE A 429 -18.68 -30.93 -9.24
N ARG A 430 -17.71 -30.01 -9.14
CA ARG A 430 -17.44 -29.22 -7.92
C ARG A 430 -18.65 -28.42 -7.46
N SER A 431 -19.38 -27.80 -8.39
CA SER A 431 -20.61 -27.05 -8.08
C SER A 431 -21.72 -27.95 -7.52
N ALA A 432 -21.79 -29.21 -7.98
CA ALA A 432 -22.74 -30.20 -7.52
C ALA A 432 -22.32 -30.93 -6.23
N THR A 433 -21.11 -30.69 -5.72
CA THR A 433 -20.52 -31.42 -4.58
C THR A 433 -19.62 -30.48 -3.76
N SER A 434 -20.22 -29.74 -2.83
CA SER A 434 -19.50 -28.86 -1.91
C SER A 434 -18.55 -29.63 -0.98
N VAL A 435 -18.86 -30.90 -0.70
CA VAL A 435 -18.07 -31.89 0.04
C VAL A 435 -18.18 -33.27 -0.63
N PHE A 436 -17.27 -34.20 -0.31
CA PHE A 436 -17.30 -35.57 -0.86
C PHE A 436 -18.17 -36.56 -0.07
N TRP A 437 -18.66 -36.18 1.11
CA TRP A 437 -19.46 -37.02 1.99
C TRP A 437 -20.68 -36.23 2.52
N ASP A 438 -21.68 -36.95 3.02
CA ASP A 438 -22.95 -36.38 3.53
C ASP A 438 -23.48 -37.21 4.72
N ASN A 439 -24.58 -36.77 5.34
CA ASN A 439 -25.28 -37.36 6.50
C ASN A 439 -24.47 -37.43 7.80
N PHE A 440 -24.75 -36.50 8.73
CA PHE A 440 -24.29 -36.60 10.12
C PHE A 440 -25.42 -37.18 11.00
N PRO A 441 -25.18 -38.11 11.94
CA PRO A 441 -23.89 -38.62 12.43
C PRO A 441 -23.34 -39.86 11.71
N ASN A 442 -24.03 -40.38 10.68
CA ASN A 442 -23.64 -41.60 9.95
C ASN A 442 -23.14 -41.25 8.54
N PRO A 443 -21.86 -40.87 8.40
CA PRO A 443 -21.33 -40.34 7.14
C PRO A 443 -21.40 -41.37 6.01
N ILE A 444 -21.91 -40.92 4.86
CA ILE A 444 -21.90 -41.67 3.59
C ILE A 444 -21.17 -40.86 2.51
N LEU A 445 -20.81 -41.50 1.40
CA LEU A 445 -20.30 -40.79 0.23
C LEU A 445 -21.43 -39.92 -0.36
N HIS A 446 -21.11 -38.68 -0.74
CA HIS A 446 -22.10 -37.74 -1.26
C HIS A 446 -22.81 -38.33 -2.50
N PRO A 447 -24.14 -38.21 -2.65
CA PRO A 447 -24.90 -38.87 -3.72
C PRO A 447 -24.36 -38.58 -5.14
N ASN A 448 -24.05 -37.32 -5.44
CA ASN A 448 -23.47 -36.93 -6.73
C ASN A 448 -22.05 -37.49 -6.97
N VAL A 449 -21.26 -37.73 -5.91
CA VAL A 449 -19.97 -38.41 -6.01
C VAL A 449 -20.16 -39.89 -6.33
N ALA A 450 -21.07 -40.57 -5.60
CA ALA A 450 -21.41 -41.96 -5.87
C ALA A 450 -21.98 -42.17 -7.29
N LEU A 451 -22.79 -41.23 -7.75
CA LEU A 451 -23.38 -41.22 -9.09
C LEU A 451 -22.31 -41.05 -10.18
N TYR A 452 -21.33 -40.16 -10.01
CA TYR A 452 -20.19 -40.09 -10.94
C TYR A 452 -19.36 -41.37 -10.93
N VAL A 453 -19.02 -41.91 -9.75
CA VAL A 453 -18.25 -43.15 -9.63
C VAL A 453 -18.95 -44.31 -10.35
N GLY A 454 -20.26 -44.49 -10.14
CA GLY A 454 -21.03 -45.53 -10.83
C GLY A 454 -21.13 -45.33 -12.34
N HIS A 455 -21.26 -44.07 -12.79
CA HIS A 455 -21.26 -43.75 -14.22
C HIS A 455 -19.89 -44.02 -14.86
N ALA A 456 -18.79 -43.66 -14.18
CA ALA A 456 -17.43 -43.92 -14.64
C ALA A 456 -17.15 -45.44 -14.72
N GLU A 457 -17.64 -46.24 -13.76
CA GLU A 457 -17.51 -47.72 -13.81
C GLU A 457 -18.22 -48.33 -15.01
N GLN A 458 -19.36 -47.78 -15.44
CA GLN A 458 -20.07 -48.27 -16.62
C GLN A 458 -19.42 -47.84 -17.93
N LYS A 459 -18.76 -46.68 -17.96
CA LYS A 459 -18.17 -46.11 -19.19
C LYS A 459 -16.72 -46.52 -19.39
N LEU A 460 -15.96 -46.73 -18.32
CA LEU A 460 -14.58 -47.20 -18.38
C LEU A 460 -14.56 -48.72 -18.58
N GLU A 461 -14.51 -49.15 -19.84
CA GLU A 461 -14.39 -50.56 -20.22
C GLU A 461 -12.93 -50.96 -20.50
N GLY A 462 -12.61 -52.25 -20.34
CA GLY A 462 -11.28 -52.81 -20.63
C GLY A 462 -10.23 -52.65 -19.52
N GLU A 463 -9.00 -53.10 -19.79
CA GLU A 463 -7.84 -52.87 -18.91
C GLU A 463 -7.21 -51.52 -19.24
N THR A 464 -7.56 -50.48 -18.47
CA THR A 464 -6.98 -49.12 -18.59
C THR A 464 -6.47 -48.58 -17.26
N VAL A 465 -5.61 -47.57 -17.31
CA VAL A 465 -5.13 -46.88 -16.11
C VAL A 465 -6.26 -46.18 -15.33
N PHE A 466 -7.27 -45.66 -16.04
CA PHE A 466 -8.39 -44.94 -15.43
C PHE A 466 -9.30 -45.86 -14.60
N ILE A 467 -9.53 -47.11 -15.05
CA ILE A 467 -10.30 -48.08 -14.26
C ILE A 467 -9.51 -48.58 -13.03
N ASP A 468 -8.18 -48.72 -13.14
CA ASP A 468 -7.33 -49.09 -12.01
C ASP A 468 -7.29 -47.97 -10.95
N LEU A 469 -7.18 -46.71 -11.36
CA LEU A 469 -7.30 -45.56 -10.47
C LEU A 469 -8.70 -45.46 -9.82
N LEU A 470 -9.77 -45.68 -10.60
CA LEU A 470 -11.15 -45.66 -10.07
C LEU A 470 -11.35 -46.73 -9.00
N ARG A 471 -10.83 -47.94 -9.21
CA ARG A 471 -10.87 -49.04 -8.23
C ARG A 471 -10.11 -48.68 -6.96
N LEU A 472 -8.93 -48.07 -7.08
CA LEU A 472 -8.14 -47.60 -5.93
C LEU A 472 -8.91 -46.57 -5.11
N ILE A 473 -9.47 -45.55 -5.77
CA ILE A 473 -10.26 -44.48 -5.12
C ILE A 473 -11.46 -45.08 -4.38
N LYS A 474 -12.28 -45.87 -5.09
CA LYS A 474 -13.54 -46.45 -4.59
C LYS A 474 -13.33 -47.41 -3.42
N ASN A 475 -12.35 -48.31 -3.55
CA ASN A 475 -12.23 -49.43 -2.64
C ASN A 475 -11.32 -49.17 -1.44
N LYS A 476 -10.42 -48.17 -1.54
CA LYS A 476 -9.32 -48.01 -0.58
C LYS A 476 -9.10 -46.56 -0.10
N LEU A 477 -9.49 -45.52 -0.85
CA LEU A 477 -9.25 -44.11 -0.48
C LEU A 477 -10.49 -43.39 0.05
N LEU A 478 -11.57 -43.32 -0.73
CA LEU A 478 -12.84 -42.69 -0.32
C LEU A 478 -13.72 -43.67 0.48
N VAL A 479 -13.10 -44.26 1.51
CA VAL A 479 -13.72 -45.22 2.43
C VAL A 479 -13.94 -44.54 3.78
N VAL A 480 -15.18 -44.58 4.27
CA VAL A 480 -15.58 -43.94 5.54
C VAL A 480 -14.98 -44.66 6.75
N LYS A 481 -14.95 -46.00 6.72
CA LYS A 481 -14.34 -46.82 7.77
C LYS A 481 -12.81 -46.62 7.76
N HIS A 482 -12.25 -46.25 8.91
CA HIS A 482 -10.82 -46.07 9.12
C HIS A 482 -10.41 -46.73 10.44
N GLU A 483 -9.14 -47.13 10.52
CA GLU A 483 -8.62 -48.03 11.56
C GLU A 483 -8.68 -47.44 12.98
N GLU A 484 -8.59 -46.12 13.14
CA GLU A 484 -8.70 -45.46 14.45
C GLU A 484 -10.12 -45.54 15.06
N ALA A 485 -11.09 -46.09 14.32
CA ALA A 485 -12.39 -46.48 14.86
C ALA A 485 -12.38 -47.86 15.55
N LEU A 486 -11.31 -48.67 15.37
CA LEU A 486 -11.20 -50.03 15.92
C LEU A 486 -10.45 -50.08 17.27
N VAL A 487 -9.63 -49.08 17.60
CA VAL A 487 -8.83 -49.06 18.85
C VAL A 487 -8.87 -47.67 19.50
N PRO A 488 -9.70 -47.45 20.55
CA PRO A 488 -9.81 -46.16 21.23
C PRO A 488 -8.55 -45.73 22.00
N ASP A 489 -7.69 -46.68 22.38
CA ASP A 489 -6.56 -46.47 23.32
C ASP A 489 -5.16 -46.35 22.64
N GLY A 490 -5.10 -46.06 21.35
CA GLY A 490 -3.82 -45.69 20.69
C GLY A 490 -2.75 -46.78 20.60
N LYS A 491 -3.12 -48.07 20.69
CA LYS A 491 -2.20 -49.17 20.35
C LYS A 491 -2.13 -49.34 18.83
N GLU A 492 -0.91 -49.47 18.29
CA GLU A 492 -0.66 -49.69 16.86
C GLU A 492 -1.34 -50.98 16.38
N VAL A 493 -2.24 -50.83 15.40
CA VAL A 493 -2.67 -51.93 14.54
C VAL A 493 -1.63 -52.02 13.41
N GLY A 494 -1.26 -53.24 13.03
CA GLY A 494 -0.21 -53.53 12.03
C GLY A 494 -0.43 -52.87 10.68
N GLU A 495 0.50 -53.07 9.74
CA GLU A 495 0.41 -52.44 8.40
C GLU A 495 -0.80 -52.94 7.58
N ASP A 496 -1.31 -54.12 7.89
CA ASP A 496 -2.45 -54.74 7.23
C ASP A 496 -3.78 -54.29 7.84
N VAL A 497 -4.41 -53.31 7.20
CA VAL A 497 -5.74 -52.83 7.57
C VAL A 497 -6.81 -53.80 7.03
N PRO A 498 -7.85 -54.17 7.81
CA PRO A 498 -8.89 -55.08 7.37
C PRO A 498 -9.58 -54.63 6.08
N ASP A 499 -10.07 -55.61 5.34
CA ASP A 499 -10.65 -55.37 4.04
C ASP A 499 -11.97 -54.56 4.17
N GLY A 500 -12.07 -53.41 3.49
CA GLY A 500 -13.18 -52.47 3.65
C GLY A 500 -12.89 -51.26 4.55
N PHE A 501 -11.64 -51.10 4.99
CA PHE A 501 -11.14 -49.89 5.65
C PHE A 501 -10.21 -49.09 4.74
N ARG A 502 -10.09 -47.79 5.01
CA ARG A 502 -9.17 -46.88 4.32
C ARG A 502 -7.71 -47.31 4.55
N ILE A 503 -6.92 -47.34 3.48
CA ILE A 503 -5.51 -47.77 3.52
C ILE A 503 -4.57 -46.70 4.10
N LYS A 504 -3.34 -47.10 4.45
CA LYS A 504 -2.24 -46.23 4.89
C LYS A 504 -1.38 -45.73 3.72
N SER A 505 -0.57 -44.68 3.93
CA SER A 505 0.30 -44.07 2.90
C SER A 505 1.25 -45.06 2.23
N ARG A 506 1.91 -45.94 2.99
CA ARG A 506 2.77 -47.01 2.44
C ARG A 506 2.05 -47.91 1.46
N LYS A 507 0.84 -48.38 1.82
CA LYS A 507 0.03 -49.24 0.94
C LYS A 507 -0.47 -48.47 -0.28
N LEU A 508 -0.85 -47.19 -0.12
CA LEU A 508 -1.19 -46.31 -1.24
C LEU A 508 -0.03 -46.17 -2.23
N ARG A 509 1.20 -45.94 -1.75
CA ARG A 509 2.39 -45.90 -2.61
C ARG A 509 2.57 -47.21 -3.38
N GLN A 510 2.46 -48.35 -2.71
CA GLN A 510 2.58 -49.68 -3.36
C GLN A 510 1.52 -49.92 -4.44
N GLU A 511 0.25 -49.58 -4.19
CA GLU A 511 -0.81 -49.74 -5.19
C GLU A 511 -0.58 -48.83 -6.40
N LEU A 512 -0.12 -47.59 -6.18
CA LEU A 512 0.25 -46.68 -7.28
C LEU A 512 1.52 -47.10 -8.01
N GLU A 513 2.47 -47.77 -7.32
CA GLU A 513 3.65 -48.37 -7.95
C GLU A 513 3.25 -49.41 -8.99
N VAL A 514 2.32 -50.30 -8.62
CA VAL A 514 1.78 -51.32 -9.54
C VAL A 514 1.09 -50.67 -10.74
N ILE A 515 0.32 -49.60 -10.53
CA ILE A 515 -0.35 -48.86 -11.62
C ILE A 515 0.69 -48.19 -12.53
N LYS A 516 1.71 -47.55 -11.96
CA LYS A 516 2.82 -46.91 -12.68
C LYS A 516 3.61 -47.93 -13.52
N ASP A 517 3.89 -49.10 -12.96
CA ASP A 517 4.64 -50.14 -13.67
C ASP A 517 3.82 -50.69 -14.86
N LYS A 518 2.50 -50.87 -14.69
CA LYS A 518 1.59 -51.21 -15.79
C LYS A 518 1.59 -50.15 -16.90
N CYS A 519 1.66 -48.86 -16.56
CA CYS A 519 1.79 -47.79 -17.56
C CYS A 519 3.05 -47.93 -18.44
N THR A 520 4.07 -48.64 -17.97
CA THR A 520 5.30 -48.87 -18.74
C THR A 520 5.31 -50.24 -19.44
N SER A 521 4.64 -51.25 -18.88
CA SER A 521 4.71 -52.63 -19.36
C SER A 521 3.53 -53.09 -20.24
N LYS A 522 2.40 -52.38 -20.26
CA LYS A 522 1.19 -52.73 -21.03
C LYS A 522 1.12 -51.99 -22.37
N SER A 523 0.25 -52.46 -23.29
CA SER A 523 0.06 -51.88 -24.62
C SER A 523 -0.45 -50.42 -24.55
N PRO A 524 -0.23 -49.60 -25.60
CA PRO A 524 -0.73 -48.22 -25.71
C PRO A 524 -2.22 -48.04 -25.35
N SER A 525 -3.04 -49.05 -25.61
CA SER A 525 -4.46 -49.10 -25.24
C SER A 525 -4.73 -48.97 -23.73
N TYR A 526 -3.79 -49.32 -22.84
CA TYR A 526 -3.91 -49.14 -21.39
C TYR A 526 -3.89 -47.67 -20.98
N LEU A 527 -3.16 -46.84 -21.73
CA LEU A 527 -2.99 -45.39 -21.49
C LEU A 527 -4.02 -44.54 -22.23
N LYS A 528 -4.83 -45.15 -23.10
CA LYS A 528 -5.78 -44.45 -23.94
C LYS A 528 -6.84 -43.75 -23.10
N ALA A 529 -6.86 -42.43 -23.14
CA ALA A 529 -7.86 -41.61 -22.46
C ALA A 529 -9.25 -41.81 -23.08
N LEU A 530 -10.27 -41.93 -22.22
CA LEU A 530 -11.67 -42.04 -22.62
C LEU A 530 -12.40 -40.76 -22.23
N GLN A 531 -13.05 -40.10 -23.19
CA GLN A 531 -13.89 -38.93 -22.92
C GLN A 531 -15.36 -39.34 -22.89
N PHE A 532 -16.08 -38.91 -21.86
CA PHE A 532 -17.52 -39.07 -21.76
C PHE A 532 -18.17 -37.88 -21.04
N THR A 533 -19.44 -37.64 -21.36
CA THR A 533 -20.23 -36.60 -20.73
C THR A 533 -20.55 -36.95 -19.28
N LEU A 534 -20.52 -35.93 -18.42
CA LEU A 534 -20.95 -36.08 -17.03
C LEU A 534 -22.41 -36.54 -16.96
N PRO A 535 -22.76 -37.33 -15.94
CA PRO A 535 -24.16 -37.63 -15.65
C PRO A 535 -24.87 -36.36 -15.16
N GLU A 536 -26.19 -36.30 -15.33
CA GLU A 536 -26.99 -35.15 -14.90
C GLU A 536 -27.05 -35.07 -13.37
N PHE A 537 -26.52 -33.98 -12.81
CA PHE A 537 -26.64 -33.65 -11.38
C PHE A 537 -27.94 -32.85 -11.17
N GLY A 538 -28.94 -33.44 -10.51
CA GLY A 538 -30.29 -32.87 -10.44
C GLY A 538 -30.49 -31.81 -9.35
N SER A 539 -31.10 -30.68 -9.74
CA SER A 539 -31.78 -29.70 -8.88
C SER A 539 -33.28 -30.02 -8.79
N GLN A 540 -33.66 -31.16 -8.21
CA GLN A 540 -35.07 -31.46 -7.87
C GLN A 540 -35.12 -32.43 -6.69
N HIS A 541 -36.03 -32.17 -5.74
CA HIS A 541 -36.54 -33.16 -4.81
C HIS A 541 -37.14 -34.35 -5.59
N ARG A 542 -36.32 -35.37 -5.84
CA ARG A 542 -36.74 -36.76 -5.87
C ARG A 542 -35.84 -37.49 -4.89
N ALA A 543 -36.44 -38.25 -3.98
CA ALA A 543 -35.70 -39.11 -3.07
C ALA A 543 -34.62 -39.87 -3.86
N PRO A 544 -33.38 -39.95 -3.36
CA PRO A 544 -32.33 -40.68 -4.06
C PRO A 544 -32.80 -42.12 -4.28
N PRO A 545 -32.45 -42.77 -5.40
CA PRO A 545 -32.57 -44.22 -5.46
C PRO A 545 -31.80 -44.76 -4.24
N THR A 546 -32.47 -45.52 -3.37
CA THR A 546 -31.90 -46.10 -2.17
C THR A 546 -30.66 -46.91 -2.56
N VAL A 547 -29.49 -46.28 -2.46
CA VAL A 547 -28.20 -46.96 -2.44
C VAL A 547 -28.08 -47.46 -1.01
N ALA A 548 -28.50 -48.70 -0.79
CA ALA A 548 -28.21 -49.39 0.45
C ALA A 548 -26.69 -49.56 0.53
N THR A 549 -26.01 -48.74 1.33
CA THR A 549 -24.77 -49.15 1.96
C THR A 549 -25.10 -50.39 2.78
N THR A 550 -24.51 -51.54 2.44
CA THR A 550 -24.48 -52.66 3.40
C THR A 550 -23.74 -52.18 4.65
N MET A 551 -24.02 -52.79 5.81
CA MET A 551 -23.36 -52.51 7.10
C MET A 551 -21.81 -52.56 7.03
N ASP A 552 -21.25 -52.98 5.91
CA ASP A 552 -19.82 -53.15 5.68
C ASP A 552 -19.13 -51.92 5.07
N GLY A 553 -19.85 -50.89 4.65
CA GLY A 553 -19.25 -49.62 4.19
C GLY A 553 -18.62 -49.65 2.79
N ARG A 554 -18.95 -50.65 1.96
CA ARG A 554 -18.59 -50.70 0.52
C ARG A 554 -19.79 -50.32 -0.36
N LEU A 555 -19.51 -49.68 -1.50
CA LEU A 555 -20.49 -49.32 -2.53
C LEU A 555 -21.03 -50.58 -3.25
N ALA A 556 -22.33 -50.87 -3.15
CA ALA A 556 -22.96 -52.02 -3.80
C ALA A 556 -23.54 -51.70 -5.19
N VAL A 557 -23.34 -52.61 -6.16
CA VAL A 557 -23.96 -52.60 -7.50
C VAL A 557 -25.20 -53.51 -7.48
N LYS A 558 -26.32 -53.08 -8.04
CA LYS A 558 -27.56 -53.85 -8.10
C LYS A 558 -27.57 -54.77 -9.33
N GLY A 559 -27.59 -56.10 -9.14
CA GLY A 559 -27.98 -57.05 -10.19
C GLY A 559 -27.31 -58.43 -10.20
N GLN A 560 -27.67 -59.33 -9.28
CA GLN A 560 -27.78 -60.78 -9.56
C GLN A 560 -28.91 -61.38 -8.70
N PRO A 561 -29.73 -62.31 -9.23
CA PRO A 561 -30.95 -62.80 -8.56
C PRO A 561 -30.70 -64.07 -7.75
N GLN A 562 -31.34 -64.19 -6.58
CA GLN A 562 -31.70 -65.48 -5.97
C GLN A 562 -33.03 -65.40 -5.19
N PRO A 563 -33.76 -66.53 -5.01
CA PRO A 563 -35.20 -66.57 -5.21
C PRO A 563 -36.06 -66.55 -3.94
N ALA A 564 -37.30 -66.09 -4.16
CA ALA A 564 -38.60 -66.44 -3.56
C ALA A 564 -38.70 -66.78 -2.06
N HIS A 565 -39.57 -66.06 -1.34
CA HIS A 565 -40.91 -66.59 -1.00
C HIS A 565 -41.78 -65.56 -0.26
N LEU A 566 -43.00 -65.41 -0.79
CA LEU A 566 -44.30 -65.35 -0.09
C LEU A 566 -44.49 -64.40 1.11
N SER A 567 -45.21 -63.31 0.84
CA SER A 567 -46.68 -63.26 0.98
C SER A 567 -47.26 -62.20 1.91
N THR A 568 -48.43 -61.75 1.43
CA THR A 568 -49.55 -61.09 2.11
C THR A 568 -49.43 -59.60 2.43
N GLY A 569 -50.35 -58.86 1.80
CA GLY A 569 -51.27 -58.08 2.63
C GLY A 569 -51.59 -56.66 2.16
N HIS A 570 -52.71 -56.55 1.45
CA HIS A 570 -53.71 -55.47 1.58
C HIS A 570 -53.50 -54.16 0.77
N SER A 571 -54.13 -54.20 -0.40
CA SER A 571 -55.01 -53.20 -1.01
C SER A 571 -55.52 -52.06 -0.12
N ILE A 572 -55.57 -50.83 -0.67
CA ILE A 572 -56.78 -50.16 -1.18
C ILE A 572 -56.38 -48.95 -2.07
N PRO A 573 -57.07 -48.71 -3.21
CA PRO A 573 -56.72 -47.69 -4.20
C PRO A 573 -57.55 -46.42 -4.01
N ILE A 574 -57.27 -45.34 -4.76
CA ILE A 574 -58.29 -44.50 -5.44
C ILE A 574 -57.63 -43.62 -6.51
N ASN A 575 -58.35 -43.57 -7.63
CA ASN A 575 -58.16 -42.90 -8.91
C ASN A 575 -58.01 -41.38 -8.86
N GLY A 576 -57.60 -40.76 -9.98
CA GLY A 576 -57.88 -39.34 -10.18
C GLY A 576 -57.27 -38.62 -11.37
N ASP A 577 -57.34 -39.25 -12.54
CA ASP A 577 -57.45 -38.70 -13.91
C ASP A 577 -57.24 -37.21 -14.28
N SER A 578 -56.65 -37.08 -15.48
CA SER A 578 -57.00 -36.15 -16.59
C SER A 578 -56.46 -34.71 -16.64
N GLY A 579 -56.01 -34.30 -17.84
CA GLY A 579 -56.27 -32.93 -18.33
C GLY A 579 -55.18 -32.14 -19.07
N VAL A 580 -54.71 -32.61 -20.23
CA VAL A 580 -54.61 -31.89 -21.53
C VAL A 580 -54.21 -30.38 -21.59
N GLY A 581 -53.22 -30.06 -22.45
CA GLY A 581 -53.45 -29.02 -23.48
C GLY A 581 -52.39 -27.93 -23.76
N SER A 582 -51.77 -28.05 -24.95
CA SER A 582 -51.43 -26.99 -25.96
C SER A 582 -50.30 -25.96 -25.77
N ASN A 583 -49.18 -26.22 -26.47
CA ASN A 583 -48.53 -25.48 -27.60
C ASN A 583 -48.64 -23.94 -27.78
N GLY A 584 -47.47 -23.32 -28.10
CA GLY A 584 -47.30 -22.09 -28.92
C GLY A 584 -46.09 -21.20 -28.50
N ILE A 585 -44.84 -21.48 -28.88
CA ILE A 585 -44.00 -20.84 -29.95
C ILE A 585 -44.36 -19.34 -30.21
N THR A 586 -43.50 -18.29 -30.12
CA THR A 586 -42.26 -18.01 -30.90
C THR A 586 -41.61 -16.63 -30.55
N ILE A 587 -40.30 -16.63 -30.26
CA ILE A 587 -39.16 -15.70 -30.60
C ILE A 587 -39.03 -14.24 -30.05
N LYS A 588 -37.96 -14.08 -29.23
CA LYS A 588 -36.87 -13.07 -29.09
C LYS A 588 -37.12 -11.57 -29.37
N VAL A 589 -36.63 -10.71 -28.47
CA VAL A 589 -35.35 -9.94 -28.59
C VAL A 589 -34.96 -9.38 -27.20
N THR A 590 -33.64 -9.27 -27.01
CA THR A 590 -32.79 -8.84 -25.89
C THR A 590 -33.33 -7.80 -24.90
N ASP A 591 -33.14 -8.07 -23.60
CA ASP A 591 -32.63 -7.08 -22.65
C ASP A 591 -31.96 -7.78 -21.45
N ALA A 592 -30.76 -7.30 -21.11
CA ALA A 592 -29.98 -7.75 -19.97
C ALA A 592 -30.37 -6.93 -18.74
N GLY A 593 -30.74 -7.61 -17.66
CA GLY A 593 -31.03 -6.98 -16.36
C GLY A 593 -31.14 -8.00 -15.24
N SER A 594 -30.10 -8.01 -14.39
CA SER A 594 -30.04 -8.40 -12.97
C SER A 594 -30.32 -9.85 -12.54
N SER A 595 -29.28 -10.49 -11.98
CA SER A 595 -29.40 -11.26 -10.74
C SER A 595 -28.06 -11.29 -10.00
N GLU A 596 -28.06 -10.64 -8.84
CA GLU A 596 -27.37 -10.96 -7.58
C GLU A 596 -26.15 -11.89 -7.63
N ASP A 597 -24.97 -11.29 -7.44
CA ASP A 597 -23.72 -12.01 -7.20
C ASP A 597 -23.18 -11.64 -5.80
N THR A 598 -23.38 -12.53 -4.83
CA THR A 598 -22.75 -12.48 -3.51
C THR A 598 -21.44 -13.26 -3.57
N GLY A 599 -20.32 -12.55 -3.65
CA GLY A 599 -18.99 -13.11 -3.34
C GLY A 599 -17.85 -12.61 -4.22
N SER A 600 -17.15 -11.55 -3.82
CA SER A 600 -15.76 -11.34 -4.22
C SER A 600 -15.02 -10.45 -3.22
N GLY A 601 -13.93 -10.96 -2.68
CA GLY A 601 -13.08 -10.25 -1.73
C GLY A 601 -11.63 -10.58 -2.01
N THR A 602 -11.08 -10.04 -3.10
CA THR A 602 -9.63 -9.85 -3.36
C THR A 602 -9.41 -9.21 -4.74
N GLN A 603 -9.86 -7.97 -4.92
CA GLN A 603 -9.55 -7.15 -6.11
C GLN A 603 -9.05 -5.73 -5.76
N ARG A 604 -9.01 -5.36 -4.47
CA ARG A 604 -8.90 -3.95 -4.05
C ARG A 604 -7.58 -3.24 -4.40
N ASN A 605 -6.43 -3.92 -4.50
CA ASN A 605 -5.16 -3.17 -4.55
C ASN A 605 -4.70 -2.73 -5.95
N HIS A 606 -5.13 -3.41 -7.02
CA HIS A 606 -4.86 -2.96 -8.40
C HIS A 606 -5.91 -1.96 -8.90
N GLU A 607 -7.13 -2.12 -8.42
CA GLU A 607 -8.12 -1.07 -8.49
C GLU A 607 -7.57 0.17 -7.80
N ASP A 608 -7.16 0.17 -6.53
CA ASP A 608 -6.75 1.39 -5.81
C ASP A 608 -5.70 2.31 -6.50
N ILE A 609 -4.77 1.80 -7.32
CA ILE A 609 -3.79 2.63 -8.08
C ILE A 609 -4.35 3.13 -9.43
N GLN A 610 -5.08 2.28 -10.18
CA GLN A 610 -5.82 2.74 -11.37
C GLN A 610 -7.01 3.64 -10.99
N VAL A 611 -7.62 3.37 -9.84
CA VAL A 611 -8.61 4.14 -9.09
C VAL A 611 -7.97 5.42 -8.59
N MET A 612 -6.70 5.47 -8.18
CA MET A 612 -6.07 6.77 -7.90
C MET A 612 -5.99 7.67 -9.14
N GLN A 613 -5.81 7.11 -10.35
CA GLN A 613 -5.87 7.89 -11.59
C GLN A 613 -7.30 8.15 -12.10
N SER A 614 -8.21 7.17 -11.97
CA SER A 614 -9.60 7.28 -12.46
C SER A 614 -10.54 7.97 -11.45
N LYS A 615 -10.29 7.85 -10.14
CA LYS A 615 -10.91 8.64 -9.06
C LYS A 615 -10.23 9.97 -8.80
N ALA A 616 -8.96 10.23 -9.16
CA ALA A 616 -8.51 11.63 -9.20
C ALA A 616 -9.41 12.51 -10.09
N LEU A 617 -10.14 11.89 -11.03
CA LEU A 617 -11.15 12.51 -11.88
C LEU A 617 -12.60 12.38 -11.36
N THR A 618 -12.88 11.60 -10.30
CA THR A 618 -14.26 11.32 -9.78
C THR A 618 -14.42 11.23 -8.23
N ASP A 619 -13.41 11.56 -7.40
CA ASP A 619 -13.40 11.41 -5.92
C ASP A 619 -14.37 12.39 -5.21
N SER A 620 -15.62 11.95 -5.03
CA SER A 620 -16.66 12.64 -4.27
C SER A 620 -16.61 12.31 -2.77
N TRP A 621 -17.10 13.22 -1.93
CA TRP A 621 -17.18 12.99 -0.48
C TRP A 621 -18.30 12.00 -0.16
N GLU A 622 -18.00 10.96 0.61
CA GLU A 622 -18.99 10.00 1.09
C GLU A 622 -19.46 10.39 2.50
N SER A 623 -20.78 10.40 2.71
CA SER A 623 -21.41 10.72 4.00
C SER A 623 -21.87 9.45 4.71
N GLU A 624 -21.30 9.20 5.88
CA GLU A 624 -21.64 8.07 6.77
C GLU A 624 -22.49 8.54 7.96
N THR A 625 -23.35 7.64 8.44
CA THR A 625 -24.17 7.86 9.64
C THR A 625 -23.53 7.22 10.87
N ASP A 626 -23.50 7.94 12.00
CA ASP A 626 -23.00 7.44 13.28
C ASP A 626 -24.03 7.76 14.37
N ASN A 627 -25.09 6.95 14.41
CA ASN A 627 -26.20 7.17 15.34
C ASN A 627 -25.79 6.98 16.81
N ILE A 628 -24.75 6.18 17.09
CA ILE A 628 -24.26 5.98 18.46
C ILE A 628 -23.66 7.28 18.97
N PHE A 629 -22.76 7.89 18.19
CA PHE A 629 -22.20 9.20 18.52
C PHE A 629 -23.30 10.27 18.59
N ALA A 630 -24.19 10.31 17.59
CA ALA A 630 -25.25 11.30 17.53
C ALA A 630 -26.20 11.23 18.74
N LEU A 631 -26.55 10.03 19.20
CA LEU A 631 -27.42 9.85 20.37
C LEU A 631 -26.78 10.46 21.63
N GLY A 632 -25.50 10.16 21.90
CA GLY A 632 -24.78 10.71 23.04
C GLY A 632 -24.72 12.24 23.03
N ILE A 633 -24.47 12.84 21.86
CA ILE A 633 -24.52 14.31 21.70
C ILE A 633 -25.92 14.86 22.01
N LEU A 634 -26.97 14.25 21.45
CA LEU A 634 -28.34 14.72 21.58
C LEU A 634 -28.85 14.61 23.02
N GLU A 635 -28.37 13.64 23.79
CA GLU A 635 -28.59 13.53 25.23
C GLU A 635 -27.88 14.68 25.99
N ASP A 636 -26.60 14.91 25.70
CA ASP A 636 -25.75 15.92 26.35
C ASP A 636 -26.22 17.36 26.14
N ILE A 637 -26.68 17.69 24.92
CA ILE A 637 -27.22 19.01 24.60
C ILE A 637 -28.72 19.12 24.91
N HIS A 638 -29.33 18.05 25.43
CA HIS A 638 -30.75 17.92 25.73
C HIS A 638 -31.64 18.22 24.50
N TRP A 639 -31.86 17.21 23.64
CA TRP A 639 -32.66 17.30 22.41
C TRP A 639 -33.91 18.18 22.49
N ASN A 640 -34.71 18.05 23.56
CA ASN A 640 -35.93 18.83 23.75
C ASN A 640 -35.73 20.35 23.81
N SER A 641 -34.52 20.80 24.13
CA SER A 641 -34.12 22.22 24.14
C SER A 641 -33.74 22.74 22.75
N VAL A 642 -33.22 21.88 21.87
CA VAL A 642 -32.71 22.24 20.54
C VAL A 642 -33.64 21.84 19.39
N LYS A 643 -34.61 20.96 19.63
CA LYS A 643 -35.51 20.46 18.59
C LYS A 643 -36.38 21.57 17.99
N PRO A 644 -36.62 21.56 16.67
CA PRO A 644 -37.52 22.53 16.06
C PRO A 644 -38.94 22.41 16.62
N LYS A 645 -39.44 23.50 17.19
CA LYS A 645 -40.83 23.61 17.71
C LYS A 645 -41.82 24.10 16.64
N ASP A 646 -41.31 24.70 15.57
CA ASP A 646 -42.11 25.17 14.44
C ASP A 646 -42.33 24.06 13.39
N LYS A 647 -43.27 24.29 12.46
CA LYS A 647 -43.48 23.40 11.29
C LYS A 647 -42.40 23.59 10.20
N GLY A 648 -41.38 24.42 10.43
CA GLY A 648 -40.31 24.74 9.46
C GLY A 648 -40.66 25.81 8.41
N PHE A 649 -39.95 25.75 7.27
CA PHE A 649 -39.88 26.70 6.13
C PHE A 649 -41.22 27.33 5.68
N PHE A 650 -42.33 26.63 5.90
CA PHE A 650 -43.68 27.05 5.51
C PHE A 650 -44.26 28.16 6.39
N SER A 651 -43.82 28.33 7.64
CA SER A 651 -44.34 29.40 8.50
C SER A 651 -43.97 30.81 8.01
N SER A 652 -42.93 30.94 7.18
CA SER A 652 -42.36 32.23 6.76
C SER A 652 -42.65 32.64 5.31
N LEU A 653 -43.09 31.74 4.42
CA LEU A 653 -43.11 31.99 2.97
C LEU A 653 -44.43 31.68 2.25
N VAL A 654 -45.27 30.76 2.75
CA VAL A 654 -46.50 30.33 2.07
C VAL A 654 -47.57 30.08 3.13
N GLY A 655 -48.84 30.34 2.84
CA GLY A 655 -49.97 29.95 3.70
C GLY A 655 -50.05 28.43 3.96
N LYS A 656 -51.25 27.95 4.35
CA LYS A 656 -51.51 26.56 4.80
C LYS A 656 -50.61 25.47 4.14
N PRO A 657 -50.04 24.52 4.92
CA PRO A 657 -49.12 23.50 4.41
C PRO A 657 -49.72 22.68 3.25
N ARG A 658 -48.91 22.34 2.25
CA ARG A 658 -49.37 21.58 1.07
C ARG A 658 -49.41 20.09 1.40
N LYS A 659 -50.12 19.28 0.60
CA LYS A 659 -50.18 17.83 0.82
C LYS A 659 -49.02 17.14 0.12
N LEU A 660 -48.45 16.08 0.70
CA LEU A 660 -47.45 15.28 -0.02
C LEU A 660 -48.08 14.54 -1.20
N CYS A 661 -47.44 14.56 -2.37
CA CYS A 661 -47.84 13.75 -3.53
C CYS A 661 -47.67 12.25 -3.23
N SER A 662 -48.26 11.38 -4.05
CA SER A 662 -48.18 9.92 -3.86
C SER A 662 -46.74 9.41 -3.76
N TYR A 663 -45.85 9.89 -4.63
CA TYR A 663 -44.43 9.53 -4.63
C TYR A 663 -43.71 9.95 -3.33
N CYS A 664 -43.79 11.23 -2.95
CA CYS A 664 -43.15 11.73 -1.72
C CYS A 664 -43.72 11.07 -0.46
N ARG A 665 -45.03 10.78 -0.45
CA ARG A 665 -45.66 10.03 0.65
C ARG A 665 -45.16 8.59 0.73
N ASN A 666 -44.93 7.94 -0.41
CA ASN A 666 -44.42 6.58 -0.48
C ASN A 666 -42.97 6.49 0.03
N ILE A 667 -42.09 7.42 -0.38
CA ILE A 667 -40.71 7.53 0.14
C ILE A 667 -40.70 7.61 1.67
N LEU A 668 -41.59 8.43 2.22
CA LEU A 668 -41.70 8.64 3.67
C LEU A 668 -42.50 7.55 4.41
N SER A 669 -43.13 6.60 3.71
CA SER A 669 -43.83 5.48 4.35
C SER A 669 -42.86 4.41 4.89
N LEU A 670 -41.57 4.52 4.58
CA LEU A 670 -40.44 3.86 5.27
C LEU A 670 -40.50 2.31 5.32
N SER A 671 -41.19 1.68 4.36
CA SER A 671 -41.25 0.21 4.22
C SER A 671 -40.73 -0.31 2.86
N LYS A 672 -40.09 0.53 2.04
CA LYS A 672 -39.58 0.16 0.70
C LYS A 672 -38.08 0.47 0.55
N LEU A 673 -37.45 -0.33 -0.32
CA LEU A 673 -36.04 -0.23 -0.76
C LEU A 673 -35.75 1.13 -1.43
N PRO A 674 -34.46 1.51 -1.60
CA PRO A 674 -34.05 2.67 -2.41
C PRO A 674 -34.78 2.70 -3.75
N SER A 675 -35.13 3.90 -4.23
CA SER A 675 -35.91 4.07 -5.46
C SER A 675 -35.49 5.33 -6.22
N SER A 676 -35.54 5.27 -7.54
CA SER A 676 -35.38 6.44 -8.41
C SER A 676 -36.70 6.81 -9.09
N ARG A 677 -36.81 8.07 -9.50
CA ARG A 677 -37.90 8.58 -10.33
C ARG A 677 -37.32 9.53 -11.36
N HIS A 678 -37.65 9.29 -12.63
CA HIS A 678 -37.49 10.30 -13.66
C HIS A 678 -38.59 11.36 -13.57
N CYS A 679 -38.21 12.62 -13.65
CA CYS A 679 -39.13 13.73 -13.87
C CYS A 679 -38.41 14.88 -14.56
N ASP A 680 -39.13 15.64 -15.37
CA ASP A 680 -38.56 16.83 -15.98
C ASP A 680 -38.63 18.02 -15.01
N THR A 681 -37.80 19.05 -15.24
CA THR A 681 -37.81 20.28 -14.42
C THR A 681 -39.20 20.93 -14.34
N SER A 682 -39.94 20.91 -15.44
CA SER A 682 -41.32 21.41 -15.54
C SER A 682 -42.33 20.59 -14.72
N GLU A 683 -42.18 19.26 -14.68
CA GLU A 683 -43.00 18.38 -13.84
C GLU A 683 -42.73 18.59 -12.34
N LEU A 684 -41.46 18.81 -11.99
CA LEU A 684 -41.05 19.13 -10.63
C LEU A 684 -41.60 20.50 -10.21
N GLU A 685 -41.55 21.50 -11.08
CA GLU A 685 -42.15 22.81 -10.87
C GLU A 685 -43.67 22.70 -10.68
N ALA A 686 -44.38 21.96 -11.53
CA ALA A 686 -45.82 21.73 -11.38
C ALA A 686 -46.15 21.04 -10.05
N SER A 687 -45.37 20.01 -9.69
CA SER A 687 -45.50 19.29 -8.42
C SER A 687 -45.20 20.18 -7.20
N SER A 688 -44.27 21.14 -7.32
CA SER A 688 -43.88 22.07 -6.25
C SER A 688 -45.05 22.94 -5.76
N LYS A 689 -46.03 23.20 -6.62
CA LYS A 689 -47.22 24.01 -6.30
C LYS A 689 -48.16 23.30 -5.32
N SER A 690 -48.12 21.97 -5.28
CA SER A 690 -49.04 21.13 -4.50
C SER A 690 -48.37 20.18 -3.51
N CYS A 691 -47.05 19.95 -3.59
CA CYS A 691 -46.28 19.05 -2.73
C CYS A 691 -45.08 19.74 -2.05
N ASP A 692 -45.00 19.57 -0.74
CA ASP A 692 -44.02 20.23 0.12
C ASP A 692 -42.57 19.74 -0.12
N ILE A 693 -42.34 18.43 -0.32
CA ILE A 693 -41.00 17.92 -0.65
C ILE A 693 -40.59 18.33 -2.07
N CYS A 694 -41.50 18.24 -3.04
CA CYS A 694 -41.22 18.70 -4.42
C CYS A 694 -40.86 20.18 -4.44
N PHE A 695 -41.46 20.98 -3.56
CA PHE A 695 -41.11 22.39 -3.40
C PHE A 695 -39.70 22.60 -2.85
N LEU A 696 -39.29 21.84 -1.82
CA LEU A 696 -37.92 21.90 -1.32
C LEU A 696 -36.91 21.48 -2.40
N LEU A 697 -37.18 20.40 -3.12
CA LEU A 697 -36.33 19.92 -4.21
C LEU A 697 -36.21 20.97 -5.32
N HIS A 698 -37.34 21.49 -5.82
CA HIS A 698 -37.37 22.53 -6.85
C HIS A 698 -36.59 23.79 -6.43
N THR A 699 -36.71 24.19 -5.16
CA THR A 699 -36.03 25.38 -4.64
C THR A 699 -34.52 25.15 -4.44
N ARG A 700 -34.12 23.94 -4.07
CA ARG A 700 -32.72 23.59 -3.79
C ARG A 700 -31.92 23.29 -5.06
N LEU A 701 -32.54 22.67 -6.05
CA LEU A 701 -31.90 22.25 -7.31
C LEU A 701 -31.04 23.35 -7.98
N PRO A 702 -31.53 24.58 -8.24
CA PRO A 702 -30.73 25.63 -8.89
C PRO A 702 -29.63 26.21 -7.99
N GLN A 703 -29.63 25.92 -6.68
CA GLN A 703 -28.60 26.38 -5.75
C GLN A 703 -27.39 25.45 -5.71
N VAL A 704 -27.57 24.19 -6.13
CA VAL A 704 -26.54 23.13 -6.03
C VAL A 704 -26.03 22.74 -7.42
N CYS A 705 -26.88 22.82 -8.46
CA CYS A 705 -26.51 22.50 -9.84
C CYS A 705 -26.32 23.76 -10.68
N SER A 706 -25.33 23.78 -11.58
CA SER A 706 -25.15 24.90 -12.51
C SER A 706 -26.16 24.81 -13.67
N TYR A 707 -26.66 25.95 -14.17
CA TYR A 707 -27.65 25.96 -15.26
C TYR A 707 -27.19 25.24 -16.54
N GLN A 708 -25.88 25.08 -16.75
CA GLN A 708 -25.31 24.38 -17.90
C GLN A 708 -25.32 22.83 -17.77
N THR A 709 -25.52 22.29 -16.56
CA THR A 709 -25.52 20.84 -16.29
C THR A 709 -26.92 20.25 -16.08
N LEU A 710 -27.97 21.07 -16.07
CA LEU A 710 -29.34 20.61 -15.91
C LEU A 710 -29.87 20.05 -17.23
N SER A 711 -29.87 18.72 -17.34
CA SER A 711 -30.64 17.95 -18.33
C SER A 711 -32.14 18.30 -18.25
N GLU A 712 -32.85 18.29 -19.38
CA GLU A 712 -34.33 18.41 -19.39
C GLU A 712 -34.99 17.32 -18.53
N ARG A 713 -34.37 16.12 -18.48
CA ARG A 713 -34.75 14.98 -17.64
C ARG A 713 -33.89 14.90 -16.38
N LEU A 714 -34.52 14.98 -15.21
CA LEU A 714 -33.88 14.72 -13.92
C LEU A 714 -34.18 13.30 -13.47
N GLU A 715 -33.19 12.60 -12.93
CA GLU A 715 -33.42 11.36 -12.19
C GLU A 715 -33.20 11.62 -10.70
N ILE A 716 -34.30 11.64 -9.94
CA ILE A 716 -34.29 11.86 -8.50
C ILE A 716 -34.18 10.51 -7.80
N GLN A 717 -33.16 10.34 -6.97
CA GLN A 717 -32.87 9.12 -6.22
C GLN A 717 -33.12 9.33 -4.72
N TYR A 718 -33.74 8.34 -4.10
CA TYR A 718 -33.86 8.22 -2.65
C TYR A 718 -33.02 7.04 -2.16
N THR A 719 -32.09 7.31 -1.25
CA THR A 719 -31.12 6.33 -0.71
C THR A 719 -31.56 5.69 0.60
N GLY A 720 -32.62 6.20 1.23
CA GLY A 720 -33.04 5.82 2.59
C GLY A 720 -32.84 6.97 3.60
N THR A 721 -31.74 7.71 3.47
CA THR A 721 -31.40 8.84 4.35
C THR A 721 -31.40 10.17 3.62
N ASP A 722 -31.22 10.17 2.31
CA ASP A 722 -31.05 11.37 1.50
C ASP A 722 -31.86 11.29 0.20
N ILE A 723 -32.19 12.46 -0.35
CA ILE A 723 -32.86 12.63 -1.65
C ILE A 723 -31.96 13.51 -2.51
N GLY A 724 -31.54 13.01 -3.68
CA GLY A 724 -30.57 13.67 -4.56
C GLY A 724 -30.78 13.35 -6.04
N LEU A 725 -29.85 13.78 -6.87
CA LEU A 725 -29.79 13.38 -8.28
C LEU A 725 -28.97 12.08 -8.42
N GLN A 726 -29.38 11.19 -9.33
CA GLN A 726 -28.57 10.02 -9.67
C GLN A 726 -27.21 10.46 -10.24
N ASP A 727 -26.13 9.87 -9.73
CA ASP A 727 -24.74 10.23 -10.04
C ASP A 727 -24.41 11.72 -9.79
N GLY A 728 -25.20 12.39 -8.95
CA GLY A 728 -25.10 13.81 -8.63
C GLY A 728 -25.15 14.11 -7.12
N PRO A 729 -25.25 15.39 -6.74
CA PRO A 729 -25.23 15.79 -5.34
C PRO A 729 -26.53 15.43 -4.61
N SER A 730 -26.41 15.14 -3.31
CA SER A 730 -27.55 15.09 -2.41
C SER A 730 -28.16 16.48 -2.24
N LEU A 731 -29.49 16.55 -2.24
CA LEU A 731 -30.22 17.83 -2.16
C LEU A 731 -30.88 17.99 -0.79
N LEU A 732 -31.45 16.90 -0.25
CA LEU A 732 -32.15 16.88 1.03
C LEU A 732 -31.68 15.70 1.88
N SER A 733 -31.57 15.91 3.19
CA SER A 733 -31.33 14.86 4.18
C SER A 733 -32.55 14.66 5.08
N ILE A 734 -32.77 13.42 5.52
CA ILE A 734 -33.91 13.03 6.36
C ILE A 734 -33.39 12.57 7.72
N TYR A 735 -33.87 13.22 8.78
CA TYR A 735 -33.55 12.88 10.16
C TYR A 735 -34.79 12.39 10.92
N VAL A 736 -34.57 11.51 11.89
CA VAL A 736 -35.62 11.03 12.80
C VAL A 736 -35.45 11.63 14.20
N GLU A 737 -36.55 11.87 14.90
CA GLU A 737 -36.51 12.22 16.32
C GLU A 737 -35.85 11.10 17.14
N PRO A 738 -34.98 11.41 18.14
CA PRO A 738 -34.39 10.39 19.01
C PRO A 738 -35.45 9.61 19.79
N GLU A 739 -35.45 8.28 19.63
CA GLU A 739 -36.28 7.33 20.38
C GLU A 739 -35.39 6.20 20.94
N SER A 740 -35.92 5.40 21.87
CA SER A 740 -35.21 4.29 22.50
C SER A 740 -34.81 3.15 21.54
N HIS A 741 -35.39 3.09 20.34
CA HIS A 741 -34.99 2.16 19.29
C HIS A 741 -35.01 2.86 17.92
N ILE A 742 -33.85 2.99 17.27
CA ILE A 742 -33.73 3.58 15.94
C ILE A 742 -33.73 2.45 14.91
N PRO A 743 -34.75 2.33 14.04
CA PRO A 743 -34.80 1.28 13.01
C PRO A 743 -33.63 1.39 12.01
N ASP A 744 -33.24 0.25 11.42
CA ASP A 744 -32.20 0.18 10.39
C ASP A 744 -32.44 1.20 9.26
N ARG A 745 -31.37 1.88 8.83
CA ARG A 745 -31.34 2.92 7.77
C ARG A 745 -31.97 4.28 8.11
N ARG A 746 -32.18 4.61 9.39
CA ARG A 746 -32.53 5.98 9.81
C ARG A 746 -31.33 6.75 10.35
N ARG A 747 -31.31 8.07 10.15
CA ARG A 747 -30.23 8.96 10.58
C ARG A 747 -30.68 9.88 11.71
N LEU A 748 -29.90 9.96 12.78
CA LEU A 748 -29.99 11.04 13.76
C LEU A 748 -29.17 12.23 13.30
N GLY A 749 -29.59 13.43 13.67
CA GLY A 749 -28.87 14.65 13.33
C GLY A 749 -29.50 15.89 13.92
N LEU A 750 -28.99 17.05 13.51
CA LEU A 750 -29.50 18.36 13.91
C LEU A 750 -30.23 19.04 12.75
N PRO A 751 -31.59 18.99 12.72
CA PRO A 751 -32.38 19.72 11.72
C PRO A 751 -32.14 21.23 11.80
N ARG A 752 -31.95 21.74 13.02
CA ARG A 752 -31.53 23.10 13.32
C ARG A 752 -30.14 23.05 13.96
N LEU A 753 -29.16 23.64 13.29
CA LEU A 753 -27.79 23.75 13.79
C LEU A 753 -27.71 24.62 15.05
N LEU A 754 -26.66 24.41 15.82
CA LEU A 754 -26.43 25.12 17.07
C LEU A 754 -26.01 26.56 16.78
N LYS A 755 -26.24 27.47 17.73
CA LYS A 755 -25.73 28.84 17.61
C LYS A 755 -24.21 28.81 17.86
N PRO A 756 -23.35 29.27 16.94
CA PRO A 756 -21.92 29.40 17.18
C PRO A 756 -21.64 30.18 18.47
N GLY A 757 -20.68 29.72 19.26
CA GLY A 757 -20.33 30.32 20.56
C GLY A 757 -21.32 30.05 21.71
N SER A 758 -22.40 29.29 21.50
CA SER A 758 -23.32 28.93 22.60
C SER A 758 -22.80 27.76 23.45
N GLN A 759 -23.35 27.58 24.66
CA GLN A 759 -22.98 26.48 25.54
C GLN A 759 -23.22 25.09 24.91
N ALA A 760 -24.34 24.90 24.20
CA ALA A 760 -24.62 23.66 23.47
C ALA A 760 -23.60 23.41 22.35
N HIS A 761 -23.19 24.47 21.65
CA HIS A 761 -22.15 24.37 20.63
C HIS A 761 -20.80 23.96 21.21
N PHE A 762 -20.39 24.55 22.35
CA PHE A 762 -19.14 24.13 23.02
C PHE A 762 -19.20 22.70 23.58
N LYS A 763 -20.38 22.21 24.01
CA LYS A 763 -20.55 20.78 24.35
C LYS A 763 -20.23 19.87 23.16
N LEU A 764 -20.74 20.19 21.97
CA LEU A 764 -20.44 19.44 20.74
C LEU A 764 -18.92 19.42 20.45
N LEU A 765 -18.26 20.58 20.48
CA LEU A 765 -16.82 20.65 20.22
C LEU A 765 -15.99 19.84 21.23
N LYS A 766 -16.36 19.90 22.52
CA LYS A 766 -15.71 19.12 23.58
C LYS A 766 -15.90 17.61 23.39
N GLN A 767 -17.06 17.19 22.90
CA GLN A 767 -17.31 15.79 22.61
C GLN A 767 -16.50 15.28 21.40
N TRP A 768 -16.34 16.08 20.35
CA TRP A 768 -15.42 15.76 19.25
C TRP A 768 -13.96 15.62 19.73
N LEU A 769 -13.51 16.55 20.57
CA LEU A 769 -12.18 16.50 21.18
C LEU A 769 -12.00 15.27 22.06
N GLY A 770 -12.96 15.01 22.96
CA GLY A 770 -12.92 13.87 23.88
C GLY A 770 -12.96 12.53 23.16
N GLU A 771 -13.81 12.38 22.14
CA GLU A 771 -13.83 11.17 21.31
C GLU A 771 -12.47 10.97 20.62
N CYS A 772 -11.90 12.03 20.06
CA CYS A 772 -10.60 11.96 19.41
C CYS A 772 -9.49 11.56 20.39
N ASP A 773 -9.47 12.14 21.59
CA ASP A 773 -8.46 11.85 22.62
C ASP A 773 -8.54 10.40 23.13
N LEU A 774 -9.75 9.84 23.23
CA LEU A 774 -9.97 8.49 23.73
C LEU A 774 -9.81 7.39 22.66
N LYS A 775 -10.28 7.65 21.43
CA LYS A 775 -10.39 6.61 20.39
C LYS A 775 -9.30 6.69 19.32
N HIS A 776 -8.68 7.86 19.08
CA HIS A 776 -7.76 8.05 17.94
C HIS A 776 -6.30 8.11 18.37
N LYS A 777 -5.68 6.96 18.63
CA LYS A 777 -4.25 6.84 19.03
C LYS A 777 -3.29 7.59 18.09
N SER A 778 -3.59 7.65 16.79
CA SER A 778 -2.77 8.39 15.81
C SER A 778 -2.81 9.91 15.98
N CYS A 779 -3.87 10.45 16.59
CA CYS A 779 -4.04 11.89 16.85
C CYS A 779 -3.40 12.33 18.16
N CYS A 780 -3.16 11.38 19.08
CA CYS A 780 -2.51 11.63 20.36
C CYS A 780 -0.98 11.69 20.21
N THR A 781 -0.37 12.63 20.92
CA THR A 781 1.08 12.68 21.15
C THR A 781 1.43 11.62 22.19
N ASP A 782 2.54 10.90 22.03
CA ASP A 782 3.03 9.94 23.03
C ASP A 782 3.04 10.56 24.43
N GLU A 783 2.47 9.86 25.42
CA GLU A 783 2.37 10.32 26.82
C GLU A 783 3.74 10.61 27.45
N SER A 784 4.83 10.18 26.82
CA SER A 784 6.23 10.38 27.25
C SER A 784 6.86 11.70 26.80
N ARG A 785 6.21 12.53 25.96
CA ARG A 785 6.76 13.82 25.50
C ARG A 785 6.31 14.99 26.36
N SER A 786 7.25 15.84 26.74
CA SER A 786 6.97 17.16 27.33
C SER A 786 6.11 18.00 26.38
N LEU A 787 5.11 18.72 26.92
CA LEU A 787 4.32 19.67 26.14
C LEU A 787 5.23 20.79 25.61
N ASN A 788 5.33 20.89 24.29
CA ASN A 788 6.05 21.97 23.61
C ASN A 788 5.11 23.14 23.36
N MET A 789 5.58 24.36 23.59
CA MET A 789 4.85 25.58 23.26
C MET A 789 5.65 26.44 22.27
N PRO A 790 4.98 27.30 21.47
CA PRO A 790 5.63 28.35 20.69
C PRO A 790 6.48 29.27 21.59
N THR A 791 7.32 30.15 21.04
CA THR A 791 8.10 31.09 21.87
C THR A 791 7.21 32.02 22.69
N ARG A 792 6.03 32.36 22.16
CA ARG A 792 5.05 33.25 22.76
C ARG A 792 3.63 32.74 22.53
N VAL A 793 2.77 32.94 23.52
CA VAL A 793 1.34 32.60 23.48
C VAL A 793 0.52 33.70 24.15
N LEU A 794 -0.75 33.81 23.78
CA LEU A 794 -1.71 34.64 24.50
C LEU A 794 -2.33 33.81 25.63
N GLU A 795 -2.22 34.30 26.86
CA GLU A 795 -2.93 33.77 28.03
C GLU A 795 -4.34 34.35 28.05
N VAL A 796 -5.35 33.49 27.93
CA VAL A 796 -6.77 33.86 27.93
C VAL A 796 -7.41 33.53 29.27
N HIS A 797 -8.14 34.48 29.83
CA HIS A 797 -9.00 34.31 31.00
C HIS A 797 -10.29 35.08 30.80
N GLU A 798 -11.32 34.79 31.59
CA GLU A 798 -12.60 35.53 31.56
C GLU A 798 -12.45 37.04 31.80
N ASN A 799 -11.39 37.46 32.51
CA ASN A 799 -11.22 38.84 33.00
C ASN A 799 -9.96 39.54 32.45
N PHE A 800 -9.06 38.82 31.78
CA PHE A 800 -7.83 39.40 31.26
C PHE A 800 -7.31 38.63 30.05
N LEU A 801 -6.56 39.34 29.20
CA LEU A 801 -5.84 38.82 28.07
C LEU A 801 -4.44 39.44 28.06
N ARG A 802 -3.40 38.65 27.81
CA ARG A 802 -2.01 39.17 27.74
C ARG A 802 -1.08 38.25 26.96
N LEU A 803 -0.07 38.84 26.34
CA LEU A 803 1.01 38.12 25.68
C LEU A 803 2.00 37.57 26.71
N ARG A 804 2.39 36.30 26.57
CA ARG A 804 3.34 35.62 27.45
C ARG A 804 4.51 35.06 26.64
N VAL A 805 5.71 35.19 27.20
CA VAL A 805 6.87 34.45 26.73
C VAL A 805 6.79 33.05 27.34
N SER A 806 6.75 32.01 26.51
CA SER A 806 6.46 30.65 26.96
C SER A 806 7.47 30.11 27.96
N ALA A 807 8.73 30.56 27.90
CA ALA A 807 9.77 30.20 28.87
C ALA A 807 9.48 30.70 30.30
N THR A 808 8.54 31.64 30.47
CA THR A 808 8.16 32.25 31.77
C THR A 808 6.90 31.63 32.38
N VAL A 809 6.26 30.68 31.70
CA VAL A 809 5.01 30.05 32.12
C VAL A 809 5.15 28.53 32.10
N THR A 810 4.32 27.84 32.90
CA THR A 810 4.28 26.38 32.89
C THR A 810 3.70 25.89 31.55
N PRO A 811 4.37 24.96 30.85
CA PRO A 811 3.86 24.35 29.63
C PRO A 811 2.48 23.72 29.81
N ASP A 812 1.56 24.02 28.90
CA ASP A 812 0.20 23.47 28.86
C ASP A 812 -0.30 23.39 27.40
N ARG A 813 -1.48 22.80 27.20
CA ARG A 813 -2.17 22.76 25.92
C ARG A 813 -2.48 24.18 25.44
N TYR A 814 -2.34 24.40 24.14
CA TYR A 814 -2.73 25.65 23.47
C TYR A 814 -3.49 25.38 22.18
N VAL A 815 -4.27 26.38 21.75
CA VAL A 815 -4.97 26.41 20.47
C VAL A 815 -4.20 27.30 19.49
N ALA A 816 -4.17 26.96 18.21
CA ALA A 816 -3.66 27.85 17.16
C ALA A 816 -4.81 28.46 16.35
N LEU A 817 -4.67 29.71 15.90
CA LEU A 817 -5.63 30.36 14.99
C LEU A 817 -5.09 30.45 13.57
N SER A 818 -5.78 29.79 12.63
CA SER A 818 -5.63 29.97 11.19
C SER A 818 -6.69 30.95 10.69
N HIS A 819 -6.27 32.10 10.14
CA HIS A 819 -7.21 33.16 9.73
C HIS A 819 -6.69 33.98 8.54
N CYS A 820 -7.61 34.66 7.85
CA CYS A 820 -7.27 35.67 6.84
C CYS A 820 -7.00 37.02 7.49
N TRP A 821 -5.85 37.64 7.20
CA TRP A 821 -5.59 39.00 7.68
C TRP A 821 -6.48 40.02 6.94
N GLY A 822 -6.75 39.77 5.66
CA GLY A 822 -7.54 40.62 4.76
C GLY A 822 -6.81 41.86 4.28
N VAL A 823 -7.45 42.62 3.39
CA VAL A 823 -6.99 43.96 2.98
C VAL A 823 -7.55 44.97 3.97
N VAL A 824 -6.78 45.23 5.03
CA VAL A 824 -7.15 46.16 6.11
C VAL A 824 -6.20 47.34 6.08
N GLU A 825 -6.73 48.56 6.29
CA GLU A 825 -5.91 49.77 6.40
C GLU A 825 -4.83 49.57 7.50
N PRO A 826 -3.57 50.00 7.29
CA PRO A 826 -2.48 49.76 8.25
C PRO A 826 -2.80 50.21 9.69
N THR A 827 -3.58 51.28 9.85
CA THR A 827 -4.01 51.83 11.15
C THR A 827 -5.02 50.96 11.89
N LYS A 828 -5.72 50.06 11.20
CA LYS A 828 -6.69 49.10 11.76
C LYS A 828 -6.10 47.71 11.97
N ARG A 829 -4.83 47.50 11.57
CA ARG A 829 -4.14 46.22 11.73
C ARG A 829 -3.63 46.11 13.16
N PHE A 830 -4.23 45.22 13.94
CA PHE A 830 -3.82 44.97 15.31
C PHE A 830 -2.75 43.86 15.34
N CYS A 831 -1.48 44.24 15.53
CA CYS A 831 -0.36 43.30 15.59
C CYS A 831 0.72 43.73 16.59
N THR A 832 1.58 42.79 16.96
CA THR A 832 2.72 43.06 17.84
C THR A 832 3.86 43.70 17.05
N THR A 833 4.38 44.79 17.60
CA THR A 833 5.54 45.54 17.11
C THR A 833 6.53 45.73 18.26
N LYS A 834 7.76 46.12 17.97
CA LYS A 834 8.75 46.44 19.03
C LYS A 834 8.22 47.51 20.00
N ALA A 835 7.42 48.45 19.51
CA ALA A 835 6.92 49.57 20.31
C ALA A 835 5.80 49.18 21.30
N ASN A 836 4.94 48.22 20.96
CA ASN A 836 3.81 47.83 21.81
C ASN A 836 4.02 46.50 22.56
N PHE A 837 5.16 45.82 22.37
CA PHE A 837 5.46 44.52 22.97
C PHE A 837 5.31 44.51 24.51
N ASP A 838 5.92 45.49 25.20
CA ASP A 838 5.86 45.59 26.66
C ASP A 838 4.47 45.95 27.19
N GLU A 839 3.64 46.59 26.37
CA GLU A 839 2.24 46.89 26.71
C GLU A 839 1.40 45.63 26.62
N LEU A 840 1.48 44.91 25.50
CA LEU A 840 0.70 43.69 25.24
C LEU A 840 1.06 42.54 26.20
N THR A 841 2.27 42.53 26.77
CA THR A 841 2.68 41.55 27.79
C THR A 841 2.09 41.83 29.18
N ARG A 842 1.71 43.09 29.46
CA ARG A 842 1.03 43.49 30.70
C ARG A 842 -0.46 43.22 30.62
N ALA A 843 -1.12 43.74 29.59
CA ALA A 843 -2.55 43.55 29.36
C ALA A 843 -2.91 43.86 27.91
N ILE A 844 -3.93 43.18 27.40
CA ILE A 844 -4.57 43.41 26.11
C ILE A 844 -6.05 43.63 26.40
N ASP A 845 -6.57 44.75 25.91
CA ASP A 845 -7.99 45.07 25.98
C ASP A 845 -8.75 44.26 24.93
N LEU A 846 -9.64 43.37 25.38
CA LEU A 846 -10.39 42.45 24.51
C LEU A 846 -11.26 43.22 23.51
N ASP A 847 -11.84 44.34 23.92
CA ASP A 847 -12.75 45.14 23.09
C ASP A 847 -12.02 45.88 21.96
N LYS A 848 -10.69 46.04 22.07
CA LYS A 848 -9.84 46.64 21.03
C LYS A 848 -9.36 45.63 19.99
N LEU A 849 -9.55 44.33 20.24
CA LEU A 849 -9.13 43.31 19.28
C LEU A 849 -10.07 43.26 18.07
N PRO A 850 -9.55 42.94 16.87
CA PRO A 850 -10.38 42.58 15.73
C PRO A 850 -11.34 41.42 16.05
N GLN A 851 -12.52 41.41 15.42
CA GLN A 851 -13.58 40.46 15.73
C GLN A 851 -13.14 38.99 15.61
N ASN A 852 -12.28 38.62 14.65
CA ASN A 852 -11.78 37.24 14.56
C ASN A 852 -10.97 36.83 15.80
N PHE A 853 -10.24 37.77 16.40
CA PHE A 853 -9.41 37.48 17.57
C PHE A 853 -10.29 37.36 18.81
N GLN A 854 -11.31 38.22 18.95
CA GLN A 854 -12.32 38.10 20.00
C GLN A 854 -13.07 36.76 19.93
N ASP A 855 -13.48 36.37 18.72
CA ASP A 855 -14.15 35.11 18.46
C ASP A 855 -13.24 33.92 18.80
N ALA A 856 -11.96 33.97 18.41
CA ALA A 856 -10.98 32.93 18.71
C ALA A 856 -10.71 32.80 20.22
N VAL A 857 -10.63 33.91 20.95
CA VAL A 857 -10.54 33.92 22.43
C VAL A 857 -11.80 33.29 23.04
N THR A 858 -12.98 33.67 22.55
CA THR A 858 -14.27 33.13 23.01
C THR A 858 -14.35 31.61 22.83
N VAL A 859 -13.93 31.09 21.68
CA VAL A 859 -13.88 29.65 21.43
C VAL A 859 -12.86 28.96 22.33
N THR A 860 -11.67 29.55 22.49
CA THR A 860 -10.60 28.99 23.34
C THR A 860 -11.05 28.83 24.79
N LEU A 861 -11.69 29.86 25.36
CA LEU A 861 -12.32 29.81 26.67
C LEU A 861 -13.46 28.77 26.72
N GLY A 862 -14.30 28.75 25.68
CA GLY A 862 -15.39 27.77 25.55
C GLY A 862 -14.92 26.31 25.57
N LEU A 863 -13.75 26.03 24.99
CA LEU A 863 -13.09 24.71 25.02
C LEU A 863 -12.42 24.40 26.36
N GLY A 864 -12.21 25.39 27.23
CA GLY A 864 -11.51 25.25 28.51
C GLY A 864 -9.99 25.23 28.38
N ILE A 865 -9.44 25.86 27.33
CA ILE A 865 -7.99 25.97 27.10
C ILE A 865 -7.52 27.37 27.49
N ARG A 866 -6.33 27.48 28.08
CA ARG A 866 -5.80 28.73 28.65
C ARG A 866 -4.90 29.52 27.71
N TYR A 867 -4.40 28.90 26.65
CA TYR A 867 -3.45 29.51 25.74
C TYR A 867 -3.92 29.45 24.29
N ILE A 868 -3.77 30.56 23.57
CA ILE A 868 -3.97 30.61 22.12
C ILE A 868 -2.75 31.25 21.44
N TRP A 869 -2.38 30.74 20.27
CA TRP A 869 -1.38 31.31 19.40
C TRP A 869 -2.05 31.99 18.20
N ILE A 870 -1.70 33.25 17.96
CA ILE A 870 -2.16 34.06 16.82
C ILE A 870 -0.92 34.70 16.19
N ASP A 871 -0.61 34.40 14.93
CA ASP A 871 0.60 34.85 14.23
C ASP A 871 0.86 36.37 14.35
N SER A 872 -0.20 37.17 14.21
CA SER A 872 -0.16 38.63 14.25
C SER A 872 0.24 39.18 15.62
N LEU A 873 0.07 38.40 16.69
CA LEU A 873 0.31 38.81 18.07
C LEU A 873 1.48 38.08 18.72
N CYS A 874 1.74 36.84 18.34
CA CYS A 874 2.84 36.05 18.85
C CYS A 874 4.16 36.23 18.08
N ILE A 875 4.15 36.99 16.98
CA ILE A 875 5.34 37.34 16.19
C ILE A 875 5.46 38.87 16.13
N VAL A 876 6.68 39.39 16.31
CA VAL A 876 6.97 40.83 16.25
C VAL A 876 7.14 41.25 14.78
N GLN A 877 6.11 41.88 14.21
CA GLN A 877 5.96 42.06 12.77
C GLN A 877 6.96 43.02 12.11
N ASP A 878 7.46 43.99 12.88
CA ASP A 878 8.46 44.97 12.44
C ASP A 878 9.90 44.54 12.79
N ASN A 879 10.10 43.27 13.19
CA ASN A 879 11.40 42.68 13.45
C ASN A 879 11.69 41.55 12.46
N THR A 880 12.54 41.82 11.47
CA THR A 880 12.91 40.86 10.43
C THR A 880 13.53 39.57 11.00
N GLU A 881 14.40 39.67 12.00
CA GLU A 881 15.04 38.49 12.62
C GLU A 881 14.00 37.64 13.35
N ASP A 882 13.14 38.26 14.16
CA ASP A 882 12.06 37.57 14.87
C ASP A 882 11.11 36.87 13.90
N TRP A 883 10.76 37.55 12.80
CA TRP A 883 9.92 36.97 11.75
C TRP A 883 10.57 35.73 11.11
N TYR A 884 11.87 35.77 10.81
CA TYR A 884 12.58 34.61 10.26
C TYR A 884 12.62 33.44 11.25
N GLN A 885 12.89 33.70 12.53
CA GLN A 885 12.93 32.67 13.56
C GLN A 885 11.55 32.03 13.78
N GLU A 886 10.49 32.83 13.86
CA GLU A 886 9.13 32.33 14.10
C GLU A 886 8.53 31.63 12.88
N SER A 887 8.74 32.17 11.67
CA SER A 887 8.27 31.53 10.43
C SER A 887 8.93 30.17 10.20
N ALA A 888 10.23 30.03 10.53
CA ALA A 888 10.92 28.75 10.49
C ALA A 888 10.34 27.70 11.47
N ARG A 889 9.69 28.16 12.55
CA ARG A 889 9.07 27.33 13.59
C ARG A 889 7.58 27.04 13.38
N MET A 890 6.93 27.63 12.37
CA MET A 890 5.51 27.41 12.09
C MET A 890 5.13 25.93 12.02
N GLU A 891 6.03 25.09 11.51
CA GLU A 891 5.81 23.65 11.45
C GLU A 891 5.55 23.01 12.83
N ARG A 892 6.29 23.43 13.87
CA ARG A 892 6.08 22.98 15.25
C ARG A 892 4.85 23.62 15.88
N VAL A 893 4.60 24.90 15.60
CA VAL A 893 3.44 25.63 16.15
C VAL A 893 2.12 24.93 15.84
N PHE A 894 1.88 24.51 14.59
CA PHE A 894 0.62 23.84 14.24
C PHE A 894 0.59 22.36 14.62
N SER A 895 1.73 21.68 14.62
CA SER A 895 1.76 20.24 14.94
C SER A 895 1.73 19.92 16.43
N ASP A 896 2.28 20.80 17.27
CA ASP A 896 2.23 20.67 18.73
C ASP A 896 0.95 21.26 19.34
N ALA A 897 0.19 22.09 18.58
CA ALA A 897 -1.10 22.61 19.02
C ALA A 897 -2.05 21.46 19.41
N TYR A 898 -2.90 21.71 20.42
CA TYR A 898 -3.92 20.75 20.82
C TYR A 898 -4.99 20.64 19.73
N CYS A 899 -5.45 21.78 19.22
CA CYS A 899 -6.24 21.90 18.01
C CYS A 899 -6.04 23.28 17.34
N THR A 900 -6.39 23.37 16.06
CA THR A 900 -6.36 24.61 15.29
C THR A 900 -7.77 25.10 15.00
N ILE A 901 -8.05 26.38 15.23
CA ILE A 901 -9.29 27.04 14.80
C ILE A 901 -9.05 27.64 13.42
N GLY A 902 -9.85 27.23 12.44
CA GLY A 902 -9.89 27.83 11.10
C GLY A 902 -11.07 28.80 10.97
N ALA A 903 -10.79 30.09 10.81
CA ALA A 903 -11.79 31.12 10.55
C ALA A 903 -12.20 31.14 9.06
N SER A 904 -12.72 30.03 8.54
CA SER A 904 -12.97 29.82 7.10
C SER A 904 -14.04 30.72 6.50
N SER A 905 -15.00 31.20 7.30
CA SER A 905 -16.02 32.16 6.85
C SER A 905 -15.52 33.60 6.72
N ALA A 906 -14.41 33.94 7.39
CA ALA A 906 -13.88 35.29 7.45
C ALA A 906 -12.87 35.56 6.31
N LYS A 907 -13.05 36.67 5.61
CA LYS A 907 -12.15 37.16 4.55
C LYS A 907 -11.09 38.11 5.10
N SER A 908 -11.31 38.68 6.28
CA SER A 908 -10.40 39.57 6.98
C SER A 908 -10.41 39.36 8.49
N SER A 909 -9.45 39.96 9.19
CA SER A 909 -9.34 39.91 10.66
C SER A 909 -10.52 40.57 11.40
N ILE A 910 -11.26 41.46 10.74
CA ILE A 910 -12.35 42.25 11.35
C ILE A 910 -13.74 41.66 11.13
N ASP A 911 -13.89 40.61 10.32
CA ASP A 911 -15.21 40.09 9.92
C ASP A 911 -15.93 39.35 11.07
N GLY A 912 -15.18 38.59 11.87
CA GLY A 912 -15.74 37.60 12.79
C GLY A 912 -16.15 36.30 12.09
N PHE A 913 -16.16 35.20 12.85
CA PHE A 913 -16.59 33.88 12.38
C PHE A 913 -17.66 33.23 13.30
N LEU A 914 -18.03 33.85 14.42
CA LEU A 914 -19.15 33.45 15.27
C LEU A 914 -20.47 34.17 14.94
N ALA A 915 -20.47 35.02 13.91
CA ALA A 915 -21.65 35.72 13.44
C ALA A 915 -22.79 34.74 13.04
N PRO A 916 -24.08 35.17 13.10
CA PRO A 916 -25.20 34.33 12.70
C PRO A 916 -25.08 33.84 11.25
N ARG A 917 -25.18 32.51 11.08
CA ARG A 917 -25.15 31.83 9.76
C ARG A 917 -26.49 31.88 9.06
N GLN A 918 -26.51 31.60 7.76
CA GLN A 918 -27.75 31.38 7.01
C GLN A 918 -28.54 30.23 7.64
N LYS A 919 -29.84 30.43 7.86
CA LYS A 919 -30.69 29.38 8.44
C LYS A 919 -30.81 28.21 7.46
N ARG A 920 -30.53 27.00 7.96
CA ARG A 920 -30.82 25.74 7.25
C ARG A 920 -32.33 25.58 7.15
N ASN A 921 -32.84 25.40 5.94
CA ASN A 921 -34.25 25.13 5.73
C ASN A 921 -34.57 23.69 6.11
N HIS A 922 -35.62 23.52 6.92
CA HIS A 922 -36.16 22.23 7.34
C HIS A 922 -37.68 22.21 7.26
N MET A 923 -38.23 21.00 7.21
CA MET A 923 -39.65 20.71 7.31
C MET A 923 -39.84 19.62 8.35
N LYS A 924 -40.79 19.84 9.26
CA LYS A 924 -41.20 18.84 10.25
C LYS A 924 -42.42 18.08 9.74
N LEU A 925 -42.34 16.75 9.74
CA LEU A 925 -43.41 15.84 9.38
C LEU A 925 -43.85 15.07 10.63
N SER A 926 -45.05 15.40 11.13
CA SER A 926 -45.61 14.71 12.27
C SER A 926 -46.15 13.33 11.87
N ASN A 927 -45.76 12.30 12.62
CA ASN A 927 -46.15 10.92 12.36
C ASN A 927 -46.94 10.36 13.55
N PRO A 928 -48.28 10.47 13.56
CA PRO A 928 -49.08 10.07 14.71
C PRO A 928 -48.79 8.61 15.14
N GLY A 929 -48.33 8.43 16.39
CA GLY A 929 -47.97 7.12 16.94
C GLY A 929 -46.57 6.60 16.60
N LYS A 930 -45.71 7.42 15.98
CA LYS A 930 -44.29 7.12 15.66
C LYS A 930 -43.44 8.39 15.83
N ALA A 931 -42.11 8.25 15.79
CA ALA A 931 -41.19 9.39 15.79
C ALA A 931 -41.48 10.39 14.66
N ASP A 932 -41.37 11.68 14.98
CA ASP A 932 -41.42 12.75 13.99
C ASP A 932 -40.20 12.67 13.03
N LEU A 933 -40.41 13.08 11.77
CA LEU A 933 -39.36 13.15 10.75
C LEU A 933 -39.04 14.59 10.39
N PHE A 934 -37.78 14.85 10.04
CA PHE A 934 -37.30 16.16 9.63
C PHE A 934 -36.61 16.05 8.26
N VAL A 935 -37.16 16.70 7.25
CA VAL A 935 -36.55 16.82 5.92
C VAL A 935 -35.85 18.16 5.83
N CYS A 936 -34.54 18.14 5.61
CA CYS A 936 -33.69 19.33 5.67
C CYS A 936 -32.90 19.49 4.38
N TYR A 937 -32.48 20.71 4.05
CA TYR A 937 -31.48 20.90 3.00
C TYR A 937 -30.20 20.16 3.35
N ASP A 938 -29.66 19.38 2.42
CA ASP A 938 -28.33 18.83 2.59
C ASP A 938 -27.29 19.96 2.41
N ILE A 939 -26.38 20.05 3.37
CA ILE A 939 -25.39 21.12 3.51
C ILE A 939 -23.99 20.57 3.81
N ASP A 940 -23.83 19.24 3.87
CA ASP A 940 -22.55 18.61 4.20
C ASP A 940 -21.64 18.64 2.97
N ASN A 941 -20.81 19.68 2.86
CA ASN A 941 -19.92 19.88 1.72
C ASN A 941 -18.58 20.49 2.14
N PHE A 942 -17.71 19.66 2.71
CA PHE A 942 -16.40 20.07 3.18
C PHE A 942 -15.52 20.65 2.05
N HIS A 943 -15.64 20.11 0.82
CA HIS A 943 -14.91 20.63 -0.34
C HIS A 943 -15.21 22.10 -0.59
N GLN A 944 -16.50 22.44 -0.70
CA GLN A 944 -16.93 23.81 -0.98
C GLN A 944 -16.67 24.74 0.21
N ASP A 945 -16.94 24.28 1.42
CA ASP A 945 -16.95 25.14 2.61
C ASP A 945 -15.55 25.37 3.20
N VAL A 946 -14.64 24.41 3.04
CA VAL A 946 -13.28 24.48 3.60
C VAL A 946 -12.23 24.51 2.49
N GLU A 947 -12.20 23.54 1.57
CA GLU A 947 -11.10 23.42 0.60
C GLU A 947 -11.10 24.53 -0.45
N LEU A 948 -12.27 24.97 -0.89
CA LEU A 948 -12.46 26.13 -1.77
C LEU A 948 -12.78 27.42 -1.01
N GLY A 949 -12.89 27.33 0.32
CA GLY A 949 -13.20 28.45 1.19
C GLY A 949 -12.12 29.54 1.18
N PRO A 950 -12.46 30.80 1.54
CA PRO A 950 -11.54 31.94 1.52
C PRO A 950 -10.20 31.70 2.22
N LEU A 951 -10.22 30.99 3.35
CA LEU A 951 -9.02 30.67 4.13
C LEU A 951 -8.05 29.79 3.36
N SER A 952 -8.54 28.71 2.74
CA SER A 952 -7.72 27.74 2.01
C SER A 952 -7.13 28.26 0.71
N GLN A 953 -7.51 29.45 0.25
CA GLN A 953 -6.90 30.10 -0.91
C GLN A 953 -5.52 30.70 -0.60
N ARG A 954 -5.12 30.79 0.68
CA ARG A 954 -3.83 31.34 1.12
C ARG A 954 -2.74 30.26 1.15
N GLY A 955 -1.55 30.63 0.72
CA GLY A 955 -0.38 29.75 0.66
C GLY A 955 0.01 29.07 1.97
N TRP A 956 0.10 29.86 3.05
CA TRP A 956 0.47 29.38 4.38
C TRP A 956 -0.56 28.38 4.95
N VAL A 957 -1.84 28.56 4.65
CA VAL A 957 -2.93 27.75 5.23
C VAL A 957 -2.83 26.28 4.87
N MET A 958 -2.29 25.93 3.70
CA MET A 958 -2.06 24.52 3.38
C MET A 958 -1.08 23.85 4.34
N GLN A 959 -0.03 24.57 4.75
CA GLN A 959 0.90 24.08 5.76
C GLN A 959 0.21 23.96 7.12
N GLU A 960 -0.59 24.96 7.50
CA GLU A 960 -1.33 25.00 8.76
C GLU A 960 -2.29 23.81 8.89
N ARG A 961 -3.07 23.53 7.83
CA ARG A 961 -4.00 22.39 7.77
C ARG A 961 -3.25 21.06 7.83
N ALA A 962 -2.25 20.85 6.96
CA ALA A 962 -1.53 19.58 6.85
C ALA A 962 -0.77 19.20 8.12
N LEU A 963 -0.35 20.17 8.92
CA LEU A 963 0.43 19.94 10.12
C LEU A 963 -0.42 19.88 11.39
N SER A 964 -1.66 20.35 11.33
CA SER A 964 -2.59 20.31 12.47
C SER A 964 -3.12 18.89 12.67
N ARG A 965 -3.05 18.40 13.91
CA ARG A 965 -3.58 17.07 14.27
C ARG A 965 -5.10 17.03 14.35
N ARG A 966 -5.68 18.18 14.67
CA ARG A 966 -7.10 18.41 14.94
C ARG A 966 -7.43 19.85 14.49
N SER A 967 -8.48 20.01 13.70
CA SER A 967 -8.90 21.32 13.20
C SER A 967 -10.40 21.52 13.37
N ILE A 968 -10.81 22.71 13.80
CA ILE A 968 -12.20 23.16 13.88
C ILE A 968 -12.38 24.29 12.85
N TYR A 969 -13.15 24.05 11.79
CA TYR A 969 -13.41 25.05 10.77
C TYR A 969 -14.78 25.70 10.98
N TYR A 970 -14.79 27.01 11.17
CA TYR A 970 -16.00 27.82 11.17
C TYR A 970 -16.26 28.33 9.76
N THR A 971 -17.30 27.80 9.11
CA THR A 971 -17.66 28.16 7.73
C THR A 971 -18.97 28.95 7.72
N THR A 972 -19.36 29.46 6.56
CA THR A 972 -20.60 30.22 6.39
C THR A 972 -21.86 29.36 6.56
N THR A 973 -21.73 28.04 6.41
CA THR A 973 -22.83 27.06 6.39
C THR A 973 -22.92 26.29 7.71
N GLN A 974 -21.81 25.73 8.19
CA GLN A 974 -21.75 24.91 9.40
C GLN A 974 -20.36 24.94 10.08
N VAL A 975 -20.18 24.21 11.19
CA VAL A 975 -18.85 23.96 11.77
C VAL A 975 -18.41 22.54 11.44
N TYR A 976 -17.16 22.38 11.00
CA TYR A 976 -16.54 21.09 10.73
C TYR A 976 -15.43 20.79 11.72
N TRP A 977 -15.29 19.50 12.05
CA TRP A 977 -14.14 18.96 12.77
C TRP A 977 -13.35 18.04 11.85
N GLU A 978 -12.04 18.24 11.73
CA GLU A 978 -11.14 17.39 10.97
C GLU A 978 -10.06 16.81 11.90
N CYS A 979 -9.82 15.50 11.81
CA CYS A 979 -8.69 14.83 12.46
C CYS A 979 -8.25 13.64 11.61
N GLY A 980 -7.25 12.87 12.06
CA GLY A 980 -6.75 11.69 11.35
C GLY A 980 -7.78 10.59 11.08
N ALA A 981 -8.96 10.64 11.72
CA ALA A 981 -10.06 9.73 11.46
C ALA A 981 -11.06 10.24 10.39
N GLY A 982 -10.88 11.43 9.83
CA GLY A 982 -11.79 12.05 8.85
C GLY A 982 -12.52 13.27 9.41
N VAL A 983 -13.62 13.63 8.75
CA VAL A 983 -14.34 14.89 9.00
C VAL A 983 -15.67 14.62 9.68
N ARG A 984 -16.01 15.35 10.74
CA ARG A 984 -17.35 15.39 11.35
C ARG A 984 -18.03 16.71 11.01
N CYS A 985 -19.33 16.63 10.74
CA CYS A 985 -20.19 17.77 10.45
C CYS A 985 -21.05 18.12 11.67
N GLU A 986 -21.42 19.39 11.83
CA GLU A 986 -22.36 19.83 12.87
C GLU A 986 -23.75 19.20 12.70
N THR A 987 -24.07 18.71 11.50
CA THR A 987 -25.26 17.89 11.21
C THR A 987 -25.24 16.50 11.89
N LEU A 988 -24.14 16.14 12.56
CA LEU A 988 -23.81 14.84 13.17
C LEU A 988 -23.46 13.73 12.17
N SER A 989 -23.22 14.11 10.92
CA SER A 989 -22.66 13.26 9.87
C SER A 989 -21.14 13.09 10.02
N ARG A 990 -20.60 12.01 9.43
CA ARG A 990 -19.17 11.86 9.19
C ARG A 990 -18.91 11.84 7.69
N LEU A 991 -17.99 12.67 7.22
CA LEU A 991 -17.54 12.70 5.83
C LEU A 991 -16.20 12.00 5.70
N GLN A 992 -16.08 11.14 4.69
CA GLN A 992 -14.82 10.50 4.31
C GLN A 992 -14.50 10.76 2.84
N LYS A 993 -13.23 11.07 2.58
CA LYS A 993 -12.66 11.15 1.23
C LYS A 993 -11.24 10.61 1.29
N TYR A 994 -10.89 9.72 0.36
CA TYR A 994 -9.63 8.99 0.42
C TYR A 994 -8.42 9.91 0.26
N VAL A 995 -8.46 10.83 -0.71
CA VAL A 995 -7.37 11.79 -0.93
C VAL A 995 -7.28 12.84 0.19
N ALA A 996 -8.40 13.17 0.85
CA ALA A 996 -8.41 14.08 1.98
C ALA A 996 -7.67 13.52 3.21
N LYS A 997 -7.52 12.19 3.32
CA LYS A 997 -6.75 11.54 4.40
C LYS A 997 -5.26 11.89 4.35
N PHE A 998 -4.74 12.31 3.20
CA PHE A 998 -3.34 12.73 3.10
C PHE A 998 -3.10 14.06 3.83
N LEU A 999 -3.88 15.10 3.54
CA LEU A 999 -3.76 16.40 4.23
C LEU A 999 -4.34 16.38 5.66
N GLY A 1000 -5.34 15.53 5.92
CA GLY A 1000 -5.90 15.33 7.26
C GLY A 1000 -5.11 14.38 8.16
N ASP A 1001 -3.93 13.92 7.73
CA ASP A 1001 -3.09 12.99 8.49
C ASP A 1001 -2.54 13.65 9.76
N ALA A 1002 -2.99 13.18 10.92
CA ALA A 1002 -2.54 13.69 12.21
C ALA A 1002 -1.02 13.50 12.46
N LYS A 1003 -0.37 12.59 11.73
CA LYS A 1003 1.09 12.43 11.74
C LYS A 1003 1.66 12.64 10.33
N PHE A 1004 1.16 13.66 9.62
CA PHE A 1004 1.55 13.97 8.25
C PHE A 1004 3.08 13.80 8.03
N PRO A 1005 3.51 13.02 7.02
CA PRO A 1005 2.75 12.32 5.97
C PRO A 1005 2.75 10.79 6.15
N THR A 1006 2.54 10.27 7.36
CA THR A 1006 2.50 8.84 7.66
C THR A 1006 1.52 8.07 6.75
N PHE A 1007 0.38 8.65 6.40
CA PHE A 1007 -0.58 8.07 5.46
C PHE A 1007 0.08 7.70 4.12
N ALA A 1008 0.98 8.55 3.60
CA ALA A 1008 1.69 8.28 2.36
C ALA A 1008 2.66 7.09 2.46
N LEU A 1009 3.08 6.67 3.66
CA LEU A 1009 4.00 5.54 3.83
C LEU A 1009 3.37 4.19 3.48
N GLY A 1010 2.05 4.06 3.59
CA GLY A 1010 1.31 2.88 3.16
C GLY A 1010 1.33 2.65 1.64
N PHE A 1011 1.77 3.65 0.85
CA PHE A 1011 1.89 3.54 -0.60
C PHE A 1011 3.29 3.15 -1.02
N PHE A 1012 3.40 2.42 -2.14
CA PHE A 1012 4.66 2.21 -2.84
C PHE A 1012 5.22 3.52 -3.40
N ARG A 1013 6.47 3.48 -3.88
CA ARG A 1013 7.23 4.65 -4.37
C ARG A 1013 6.42 5.54 -5.33
N ASP A 1014 5.76 4.94 -6.31
CA ASP A 1014 5.02 5.67 -7.33
C ASP A 1014 3.73 6.31 -6.79
N GLY A 1015 3.02 5.62 -5.87
CA GLY A 1015 1.85 6.18 -5.17
C GLY A 1015 2.20 7.39 -4.31
N ARG A 1016 3.33 7.34 -3.59
CA ARG A 1016 3.86 8.50 -2.83
C ARG A 1016 4.11 9.70 -3.74
N GLN A 1017 4.63 9.45 -4.93
CA GLN A 1017 4.89 10.50 -5.89
C GLN A 1017 3.60 11.17 -6.39
N VAL A 1018 2.53 10.42 -6.64
CA VAL A 1018 1.23 11.00 -7.07
C VAL A 1018 0.70 11.96 -6.02
N LEU A 1019 0.73 11.56 -4.75
CA LEU A 1019 0.30 12.40 -3.62
C LEU A 1019 1.11 13.70 -3.53
N VAL A 1020 2.43 13.62 -3.75
CA VAL A 1020 3.31 14.80 -3.80
C VAL A 1020 2.97 15.71 -4.99
N GLN A 1021 2.75 15.13 -6.17
CA GLN A 1021 2.40 15.89 -7.37
C GLN A 1021 1.08 16.63 -7.17
N ASP A 1022 0.04 15.94 -6.72
CA ASP A 1022 -1.27 16.51 -6.40
C ASP A 1022 -1.17 17.63 -5.35
N LEU A 1023 -0.41 17.41 -4.28
CA LEU A 1023 -0.17 18.44 -3.25
C LEU A 1023 0.47 19.70 -3.85
N PHE A 1024 1.50 19.54 -4.70
CA PHE A 1024 2.22 20.66 -5.29
C PHE A 1024 1.41 21.39 -6.36
N GLU A 1025 0.59 20.67 -7.12
CA GLU A 1025 -0.36 21.29 -8.03
C GLU A 1025 -1.37 22.16 -7.28
N ARG A 1026 -1.96 21.67 -6.18
CA ARG A 1026 -2.87 22.49 -5.35
C ARG A 1026 -2.13 23.67 -4.72
N TYR A 1027 -0.95 23.44 -4.15
CA TYR A 1027 -0.14 24.48 -3.53
C TYR A 1027 0.23 25.60 -4.51
N SER A 1028 0.54 25.25 -5.76
CA SER A 1028 0.94 26.23 -6.78
C SER A 1028 -0.13 27.27 -7.12
N ARG A 1029 -1.41 26.94 -6.87
CA ARG A 1029 -2.59 27.79 -7.10
C ARG A 1029 -2.87 28.76 -5.95
N LEU A 1030 -2.20 28.59 -4.81
CA LEU A 1030 -2.46 29.40 -3.62
C LEU A 1030 -1.89 30.82 -3.75
N ALA A 1031 -2.59 31.77 -3.16
CA ALA A 1031 -2.22 33.17 -3.14
C ALA A 1031 -1.21 33.49 -2.04
N PHE A 1032 -0.21 34.30 -2.37
CA PHE A 1032 0.80 34.82 -1.45
C PHE A 1032 0.86 36.34 -1.54
N THR A 1033 0.92 37.03 -0.39
CA THR A 1033 1.09 38.49 -0.35
C THR A 1033 2.48 38.90 -0.85
N ARG A 1034 3.52 38.12 -0.51
CA ARG A 1034 4.87 38.24 -1.06
C ARG A 1034 5.20 36.97 -1.82
N SER A 1035 5.58 37.09 -3.09
CA SER A 1035 5.84 35.95 -3.97
C SER A 1035 6.98 35.04 -3.47
N THR A 1036 7.97 35.61 -2.78
CA THR A 1036 9.10 34.88 -2.17
C THR A 1036 8.69 33.94 -1.05
N ASP A 1037 7.57 34.21 -0.37
CA ASP A 1037 7.08 33.37 0.74
C ASP A 1037 6.63 31.99 0.25
N ARG A 1038 6.36 31.85 -1.05
CA ARG A 1038 5.95 30.59 -1.70
C ARG A 1038 6.93 29.44 -1.43
N ALA A 1039 8.23 29.71 -1.38
CA ALA A 1039 9.22 28.67 -1.07
C ALA A 1039 9.31 28.39 0.45
N VAL A 1040 9.17 29.43 1.27
CA VAL A 1040 9.29 29.34 2.73
C VAL A 1040 8.14 28.54 3.33
N ALA A 1041 6.90 28.84 2.91
CA ALA A 1041 5.70 28.14 3.38
C ALA A 1041 5.64 26.65 2.97
N LEU A 1042 6.33 26.27 1.89
CA LEU A 1042 6.40 24.86 1.48
C LEU A 1042 7.43 24.08 2.30
N LEU A 1043 8.42 24.76 2.86
CA LEU A 1043 9.62 24.13 3.43
C LEU A 1043 9.30 23.14 4.55
N GLY A 1044 8.34 23.46 5.43
CA GLY A 1044 7.91 22.57 6.50
C GLY A 1044 7.29 21.27 5.98
N LEU A 1045 6.41 21.37 4.96
CA LEU A 1045 5.80 20.21 4.30
C LEU A 1045 6.85 19.35 3.60
N GLN A 1046 7.75 20.00 2.84
CA GLN A 1046 8.83 19.33 2.13
C GLN A 1046 9.76 18.57 3.10
N ARG A 1047 10.16 19.19 4.22
CA ARG A 1047 11.04 18.57 5.22
C ARG A 1047 10.41 17.32 5.84
N ARG A 1048 9.12 17.37 6.20
CA ARG A 1048 8.41 16.21 6.76
C ARG A 1048 8.30 15.06 5.77
N MET A 1049 7.91 15.36 4.53
CA MET A 1049 7.89 14.37 3.46
C MET A 1049 9.27 13.79 3.18
N ALA A 1050 10.32 14.62 3.15
CA ALA A 1050 11.69 14.17 2.92
C ALA A 1050 12.16 13.19 4.01
N LYS A 1051 11.88 13.52 5.28
CA LYS A 1051 12.16 12.64 6.43
C LYS A 1051 11.38 11.33 6.35
N ALA A 1052 10.08 11.39 6.09
CA ALA A 1052 9.23 10.20 6.00
C ALA A 1052 9.64 9.29 4.82
N PHE A 1053 9.90 9.87 3.65
CA PHE A 1053 10.32 9.15 2.46
C PHE A 1053 11.80 8.78 2.44
N ARG A 1054 12.56 9.12 3.50
CA ARG A 1054 14.01 8.88 3.64
C ARG A 1054 14.79 9.36 2.42
N THR A 1055 14.48 10.57 1.95
CA THR A 1055 15.10 11.17 0.75
C THR A 1055 15.52 12.61 1.02
N TYR A 1056 16.45 13.13 0.23
CA TYR A 1056 16.79 14.55 0.26
C TYR A 1056 15.78 15.35 -0.57
N ALA A 1057 15.44 16.56 -0.13
CA ALA A 1057 14.55 17.44 -0.85
C ALA A 1057 14.99 18.90 -0.74
N ALA A 1058 14.94 19.61 -1.86
CA ALA A 1058 15.21 21.04 -1.96
C ALA A 1058 14.42 21.63 -3.14
N TYR A 1059 14.15 22.94 -3.11
CA TYR A 1059 13.51 23.66 -4.21
C TYR A 1059 12.20 23.03 -4.70
N GLY A 1060 11.37 22.51 -3.79
CA GLY A 1060 10.10 21.88 -4.13
C GLY A 1060 10.26 20.53 -4.83
N MET A 1061 11.43 19.88 -4.76
CA MET A 1061 11.78 18.65 -5.45
C MET A 1061 12.38 17.60 -4.49
N PHE A 1062 12.16 16.33 -4.77
CA PHE A 1062 12.67 15.20 -3.99
C PHE A 1062 13.66 14.38 -4.81
N SER A 1063 14.81 14.02 -4.23
CA SER A 1063 15.85 13.25 -4.92
C SER A 1063 15.34 11.90 -5.42
N ALA A 1064 14.49 11.23 -4.64
CA ALA A 1064 13.89 9.94 -5.03
C ALA A 1064 12.93 10.03 -6.22
N PHE A 1065 12.40 11.22 -6.52
CA PHE A 1065 11.37 11.45 -7.53
C PHE A 1065 11.80 12.47 -8.60
N PHE A 1066 13.10 12.79 -8.64
CA PHE A 1066 13.62 14.01 -9.26
C PHE A 1066 13.29 14.11 -10.76
N ALA A 1067 13.58 13.06 -11.54
CA ALA A 1067 13.34 13.06 -12.98
C ALA A 1067 11.88 13.36 -13.31
N ARG A 1068 10.93 12.62 -12.73
CA ARG A 1068 9.51 12.86 -12.92
C ARG A 1068 9.03 14.20 -12.34
N GLY A 1069 9.64 14.67 -11.25
CA GLY A 1069 9.40 15.99 -10.68
C GLY A 1069 9.78 17.15 -11.60
N LEU A 1070 10.74 16.95 -12.52
CA LEU A 1070 11.10 17.94 -13.53
C LEU A 1070 10.03 18.11 -14.63
N LEU A 1071 9.13 17.14 -14.81
CA LEU A 1071 8.11 17.16 -15.85
C LEU A 1071 6.83 17.91 -15.43
N TRP A 1072 6.98 19.00 -14.68
CA TRP A 1072 5.89 19.98 -14.46
C TRP A 1072 5.72 20.86 -15.71
N ARG A 1073 4.54 21.45 -15.90
CA ARG A 1073 4.18 22.42 -16.95
C ARG A 1073 3.27 23.49 -16.36
N ARG A 1074 3.08 24.62 -17.06
CA ARG A 1074 2.03 25.58 -16.69
C ARG A 1074 0.67 24.89 -16.71
N GLY A 1075 -0.13 25.13 -15.67
CA GLY A 1075 -1.45 24.52 -15.47
C GLY A 1075 -2.61 25.30 -16.07
N ASP A 1076 -2.35 26.45 -16.70
CA ASP A 1076 -3.34 27.34 -17.31
C ASP A 1076 -2.83 27.85 -18.67
N VAL A 1077 -3.75 28.41 -19.46
CA VAL A 1077 -3.48 29.08 -20.75
C VAL A 1077 -2.63 30.33 -20.54
N GLN A 1078 -2.73 30.98 -19.38
CA GLN A 1078 -1.91 32.14 -19.02
C GLN A 1078 -0.44 31.75 -18.78
N LEU A 1079 0.48 32.61 -19.21
CA LEU A 1079 1.92 32.46 -18.99
C LEU A 1079 2.29 32.73 -17.52
N MET A 1080 3.32 32.06 -17.03
CA MET A 1080 3.81 32.22 -15.66
C MET A 1080 4.66 33.49 -15.52
N THR A 1081 4.70 34.06 -14.31
CA THR A 1081 5.52 35.24 -14.00
C THR A 1081 6.77 34.84 -13.20
N PRO A 1082 7.99 35.18 -13.63
CA PRO A 1082 9.21 34.92 -12.85
C PRO A 1082 9.18 35.59 -11.48
N ILE A 1083 9.72 34.94 -10.45
CA ILE A 1083 9.89 35.53 -9.12
C ILE A 1083 11.27 36.19 -9.05
N HIS A 1084 11.30 37.47 -8.69
CA HIS A 1084 12.54 38.19 -8.40
C HIS A 1084 12.99 37.88 -6.97
N TRP A 1085 14.09 37.15 -6.85
CA TRP A 1085 14.63 36.75 -5.56
C TRP A 1085 15.73 37.72 -5.07
N PRO A 1086 15.86 37.93 -3.74
CA PRO A 1086 17.01 38.63 -3.15
C PRO A 1086 18.33 37.92 -3.47
N LYS A 1087 19.45 38.67 -3.50
CA LYS A 1087 20.77 38.15 -3.89
C LYS A 1087 21.23 36.92 -3.09
N ASP A 1088 20.78 36.80 -1.85
CA ASP A 1088 21.20 35.73 -0.93
C ASP A 1088 20.28 34.50 -0.93
N HIS A 1089 19.19 34.52 -1.73
CA HIS A 1089 18.17 33.46 -1.73
C HIS A 1089 17.77 33.10 -3.17
N TYR A 1090 18.53 32.24 -3.85
CA TYR A 1090 18.24 31.85 -5.24
C TYR A 1090 17.38 30.59 -5.33
N VAL A 1091 16.38 30.58 -6.23
CA VAL A 1091 15.64 29.37 -6.63
C VAL A 1091 15.91 29.07 -8.12
N PRO A 1092 16.44 27.88 -8.46
CA PRO A 1092 16.79 27.55 -9.85
C PRO A 1092 15.59 27.52 -10.81
N SER A 1093 15.82 27.85 -12.09
CA SER A 1093 14.77 27.95 -13.12
C SER A 1093 14.06 26.62 -13.40
N TRP A 1094 14.73 25.50 -13.13
CA TRP A 1094 14.17 24.15 -13.25
C TRP A 1094 13.16 23.81 -12.15
N SER A 1095 13.18 24.53 -11.02
CA SER A 1095 12.19 24.41 -9.97
C SER A 1095 10.94 25.21 -10.33
N TRP A 1096 9.77 24.61 -10.11
CA TRP A 1096 8.47 25.29 -10.24
C TRP A 1096 8.27 26.41 -9.20
N LEU A 1097 9.09 26.46 -8.14
CA LEU A 1097 9.09 27.54 -7.16
C LEU A 1097 9.72 28.84 -7.69
N SER A 1098 10.42 28.81 -8.82
CA SER A 1098 11.04 30.00 -9.42
C SER A 1098 10.02 30.95 -10.07
N LYS A 1099 8.78 30.50 -10.28
CA LYS A 1099 7.74 31.20 -11.06
C LYS A 1099 6.39 31.20 -10.31
N LEU A 1100 5.63 32.27 -10.49
CA LEU A 1100 4.23 32.39 -10.07
C LEU A 1100 3.30 31.86 -11.16
N GLY A 1101 2.27 31.15 -10.72
CA GLY A 1101 1.26 30.55 -11.58
C GLY A 1101 0.95 29.11 -11.17
N PRO A 1102 -0.20 28.59 -11.62
CA PRO A 1102 -0.57 27.20 -11.42
C PRO A 1102 0.36 26.29 -12.23
N ILE A 1103 0.71 25.14 -11.66
CA ILE A 1103 1.39 24.07 -12.38
C ILE A 1103 0.49 22.83 -12.50
N SER A 1104 0.82 22.02 -13.50
CA SER A 1104 0.34 20.65 -13.63
C SER A 1104 1.51 19.76 -14.03
N PHE A 1105 1.53 18.51 -13.59
CA PHE A 1105 2.49 17.53 -14.07
C PHE A 1105 2.00 16.91 -15.39
N MET A 1106 2.93 16.47 -16.23
CA MET A 1106 2.57 15.73 -17.45
C MET A 1106 1.85 14.42 -17.06
N GLU A 1107 0.80 14.09 -17.81
CA GLU A 1107 0.12 12.80 -17.67
C GLU A 1107 1.00 11.70 -18.26
N LEU A 1108 1.51 10.84 -17.39
CA LEU A 1108 2.42 9.75 -17.76
C LEU A 1108 1.77 8.41 -17.41
N ARG A 1109 1.98 7.41 -18.26
CA ARG A 1109 1.51 6.03 -17.99
C ARG A 1109 2.41 5.41 -16.89
N PHE A 1110 1.82 5.07 -15.75
CA PHE A 1110 2.55 4.50 -14.60
C PHE A 1110 3.28 3.20 -14.97
N GLU A 1111 4.46 3.03 -14.37
CA GLU A 1111 5.36 1.88 -14.59
C GLU A 1111 5.75 1.61 -16.05
N ARG A 1112 5.37 2.48 -16.99
CA ARG A 1112 5.69 2.39 -18.42
C ARG A 1112 6.67 3.46 -18.87
N ILE A 1113 7.36 4.13 -17.95
CA ILE A 1113 8.46 5.06 -18.28
C ILE A 1113 9.79 4.50 -17.80
N ASN A 1114 10.78 4.46 -18.69
CA ASN A 1114 12.19 4.32 -18.37
C ASN A 1114 12.77 5.71 -18.12
N TRP A 1115 13.14 6.01 -16.87
CA TRP A 1115 13.81 7.25 -16.50
C TRP A 1115 15.26 7.21 -16.99
N ASP A 1116 15.64 8.11 -17.90
CA ASP A 1116 16.98 8.15 -18.48
C ASP A 1116 17.93 8.91 -17.54
N ASN A 1117 18.36 8.24 -16.47
CA ASN A 1117 19.26 8.82 -15.47
C ASN A 1117 20.68 9.07 -15.99
N ASN A 1118 20.99 8.73 -17.25
CA ASN A 1118 22.31 8.95 -17.85
C ASN A 1118 22.48 10.33 -18.50
N ASP A 1119 21.37 10.99 -18.85
CA ASP A 1119 21.38 12.31 -19.51
C ASP A 1119 21.13 13.46 -18.54
N ILE A 1120 20.87 13.18 -17.25
CA ILE A 1120 20.64 14.19 -16.22
C ILE A 1120 21.45 13.86 -14.97
N ARG A 1121 22.20 14.84 -14.45
CA ARG A 1121 22.83 14.76 -13.13
C ARG A 1121 21.98 15.50 -12.12
N ASN A 1122 21.36 14.73 -11.23
CA ASN A 1122 20.53 15.23 -10.16
C ASN A 1122 21.40 15.99 -9.11
N PRO A 1123 21.21 17.32 -8.92
CA PRO A 1123 21.95 18.10 -7.92
C PRO A 1123 21.68 17.67 -6.48
N LEU A 1124 20.61 16.91 -6.24
CA LEU A 1124 20.19 16.43 -4.93
C LEU A 1124 20.81 15.08 -4.52
N ARG A 1125 21.56 14.41 -5.41
CA ARG A 1125 22.06 13.02 -5.21
C ARG A 1125 23.31 12.93 -4.33
N ASN A 1126 24.14 13.98 -4.29
CA ASN A 1126 25.42 14.00 -3.56
C ASN A 1126 25.31 14.49 -2.10
N SER A 1127 24.16 15.01 -1.67
CA SER A 1127 23.98 15.62 -0.34
C SER A 1127 23.67 14.61 0.78
N ARG A 1128 24.23 13.40 0.71
CA ARG A 1128 23.98 12.31 1.68
C ARG A 1128 24.47 12.58 3.11
N VAL A 1129 25.11 13.73 3.37
CA VAL A 1129 25.73 14.04 4.68
C VAL A 1129 24.75 14.61 5.72
N SER A 1130 23.51 15.00 5.37
CA SER A 1130 22.69 15.82 6.30
C SER A 1130 21.38 15.19 6.81
N ALA A 1131 21.04 13.94 6.51
CA ALA A 1131 19.77 13.37 7.01
C ALA A 1131 19.84 12.88 8.48
N LEU A 1132 21.04 12.71 9.04
CA LEU A 1132 21.28 12.20 10.41
C LEU A 1132 21.74 13.26 11.42
N CYS A 1133 22.02 14.50 10.99
CA CYS A 1133 22.42 15.58 11.89
C CYS A 1133 21.18 16.28 12.47
N GLN A 1134 20.89 15.99 13.74
CA GLN A 1134 19.83 16.62 14.54
C GLN A 1134 20.28 17.91 15.24
N SER A 1135 21.13 18.74 14.63
CA SER A 1135 21.45 20.07 15.16
C SER A 1135 20.91 21.15 14.24
N GLU A 1136 20.18 22.11 14.82
CA GLU A 1136 19.55 23.26 14.15
C GLU A 1136 20.57 24.30 13.62
N GLU A 1137 21.87 24.02 13.70
CA GLU A 1137 22.92 24.94 13.29
C GLU A 1137 23.72 24.37 12.12
N GLU A 1138 23.76 25.15 11.04
CA GLU A 1138 24.56 25.00 9.81
C GLU A 1138 24.15 23.87 8.84
N VAL A 1139 23.03 24.09 8.14
CA VAL A 1139 22.85 23.52 6.80
C VAL A 1139 23.74 24.33 5.84
N THR A 1140 24.96 23.85 5.56
CA THR A 1140 25.70 24.31 4.38
C THR A 1140 24.88 23.92 3.15
N GLN A 1141 24.36 24.93 2.43
CA GLN A 1141 23.59 24.73 1.20
C GLN A 1141 24.42 23.89 0.21
N PRO A 1142 23.84 22.85 -0.43
CA PRO A 1142 24.54 22.09 -1.46
C PRO A 1142 24.89 22.99 -2.64
N ASP A 1143 26.10 22.81 -3.21
CA ASP A 1143 26.62 23.47 -4.42
C ASP A 1143 25.52 24.01 -5.36
N GLU A 1144 25.17 25.31 -5.21
CA GLU A 1144 24.37 26.20 -6.07
C GLU A 1144 23.06 25.66 -6.73
N GLY A 1145 22.55 24.47 -6.40
CA GLY A 1145 21.40 23.88 -7.10
C GLY A 1145 21.63 23.61 -8.59
N LEU A 1146 22.89 23.36 -9.00
CA LEU A 1146 23.28 23.24 -10.40
C LEU A 1146 22.81 21.93 -11.06
N LEU A 1147 21.76 21.98 -11.87
CA LEU A 1147 21.30 20.86 -12.69
C LEU A 1147 22.19 20.73 -13.94
N ARG A 1148 22.72 19.55 -14.22
CA ARG A 1148 23.42 19.29 -15.49
C ARG A 1148 22.64 18.32 -16.36
N GLY A 1149 22.49 18.66 -17.64
CA GLY A 1149 21.79 17.84 -18.62
C GLY A 1149 22.60 17.67 -19.89
N ARG A 1150 22.40 16.55 -20.59
CA ARG A 1150 22.96 16.34 -21.93
C ARG A 1150 21.98 16.91 -22.95
N ALA A 1151 22.35 18.04 -23.54
CA ALA A 1151 21.50 18.77 -24.47
C ALA A 1151 21.43 18.08 -25.85
N SER A 1152 20.30 18.17 -26.51
CA SER A 1152 20.07 17.76 -27.91
C SER A 1152 19.32 18.87 -28.65
N LYS A 1153 19.57 19.04 -29.96
CA LYS A 1153 18.76 19.94 -30.79
C LYS A 1153 17.34 19.41 -30.93
N LEU A 1154 16.35 20.30 -30.90
CA LEU A 1154 14.98 20.00 -31.27
C LEU A 1154 14.84 20.04 -32.80
N ARG A 1155 14.37 18.96 -33.41
CA ARG A 1155 14.05 18.88 -34.85
C ARG A 1155 12.54 19.00 -35.02
N LEU A 1156 12.02 20.21 -34.82
CA LEU A 1156 10.58 20.51 -34.92
C LEU A 1156 10.33 21.47 -36.07
N ALA A 1157 9.25 21.24 -36.82
CA ALA A 1157 8.70 22.24 -37.74
C ALA A 1157 7.82 23.24 -36.97
N GLU A 1158 7.52 24.41 -37.54
CA GLU A 1158 6.68 25.41 -36.83
C GLU A 1158 5.27 24.90 -36.51
N GLU A 1159 4.75 23.97 -37.31
CA GLU A 1159 3.47 23.29 -37.03
C GLU A 1159 3.50 22.42 -35.77
N ASP A 1160 4.69 21.96 -35.35
CA ASP A 1160 4.90 21.18 -34.13
C ASP A 1160 5.10 22.06 -32.89
N ARG A 1161 5.25 23.39 -33.05
CA ARG A 1161 5.47 24.33 -31.93
C ARG A 1161 4.38 24.21 -30.86
N LYS A 1162 3.15 23.86 -31.25
CA LYS A 1162 2.01 23.61 -30.35
C LYS A 1162 2.23 22.44 -29.36
N GLN A 1163 3.20 21.57 -29.61
CA GLN A 1163 3.57 20.48 -28.69
C GLN A 1163 4.44 20.99 -27.52
N LEU A 1164 5.11 22.12 -27.70
CA LEU A 1164 5.93 22.77 -26.67
C LEU A 1164 5.02 23.51 -25.71
N ILE A 1165 5.19 23.26 -24.42
CA ILE A 1165 4.50 24.02 -23.38
C ILE A 1165 5.54 24.91 -22.71
N PHE A 1166 5.56 26.18 -23.11
CA PHE A 1166 6.46 27.19 -22.56
C PHE A 1166 5.97 27.72 -21.22
N ASP A 1167 6.92 28.09 -20.35
CA ASP A 1167 6.65 28.55 -19.00
C ASP A 1167 6.24 30.04 -18.96
N VAL A 1168 7.03 30.95 -19.56
CA VAL A 1168 6.95 32.42 -19.31
C VAL A 1168 6.68 33.26 -20.58
N ARG A 1169 7.19 32.86 -21.73
CA ARG A 1169 7.01 33.53 -23.04
C ARG A 1169 7.03 32.48 -24.14
N GLU A 1170 6.46 32.78 -25.31
CA GLU A 1170 6.29 31.80 -26.39
C GLU A 1170 7.11 32.12 -27.64
N ASP A 1171 7.70 33.30 -27.73
CA ASP A 1171 8.43 33.86 -28.87
C ASP A 1171 9.92 33.44 -28.92
N TYR A 1172 10.27 32.29 -28.35
CA TYR A 1172 11.63 31.73 -28.48
C TYR A 1172 11.94 31.30 -29.92
N GLU A 1173 13.18 31.53 -30.35
CA GLU A 1173 13.69 31.02 -31.63
C GLU A 1173 13.92 29.51 -31.55
N LEU A 1174 13.20 28.72 -32.36
CA LEU A 1174 13.28 27.25 -32.33
C LEU A 1174 14.71 26.72 -32.51
N GLU A 1175 15.54 27.40 -33.30
CA GLU A 1175 16.94 27.02 -33.58
C GLU A 1175 17.85 27.13 -32.35
N ARG A 1176 17.53 28.03 -31.41
CA ARG A 1176 18.27 28.22 -30.15
C ARG A 1176 17.87 27.21 -29.08
N LEU A 1177 16.66 26.65 -29.17
CA LEU A 1177 16.16 25.70 -28.18
C LEU A 1177 16.98 24.40 -28.20
N ARG A 1178 17.16 23.85 -27.00
CA ARG A 1178 17.66 22.49 -26.80
C ARG A 1178 16.68 21.72 -25.93
N CYS A 1179 16.74 20.39 -26.01
CA CYS A 1179 16.03 19.51 -25.10
C CYS A 1179 16.98 18.63 -24.30
N VAL A 1180 16.57 18.28 -23.09
CA VAL A 1180 17.24 17.28 -22.25
C VAL A 1180 16.22 16.19 -21.95
N VAL A 1181 16.47 14.98 -22.44
CA VAL A 1181 15.57 13.83 -22.25
C VAL A 1181 15.59 13.40 -20.78
N VAL A 1182 14.41 13.30 -20.19
CA VAL A 1182 14.20 12.95 -18.78
C VAL A 1182 13.69 11.52 -18.63
N GLY A 1183 12.84 11.08 -19.56
CA GLY A 1183 12.30 9.72 -19.57
C GLY A 1183 11.75 9.34 -20.94
N LYS A 1184 11.50 8.05 -21.14
CA LYS A 1184 10.95 7.49 -22.39
C LYS A 1184 10.00 6.33 -22.10
N ASP A 1185 9.04 6.08 -22.98
CA ASP A 1185 8.12 4.94 -22.84
C ASP A 1185 8.86 3.58 -22.83
N LYS A 1186 8.36 2.62 -22.04
CA LYS A 1186 8.81 1.22 -21.98
C LYS A 1186 8.23 0.45 -23.16
N ASN A 1187 9.09 -0.30 -23.84
CA ASN A 1187 8.73 -1.10 -24.99
C ASN A 1187 7.92 -2.33 -24.54
N THR A 1188 6.59 -2.22 -24.44
CA THR A 1188 5.76 -3.26 -23.77
C THR A 1188 4.68 -3.90 -24.63
N ASP A 1189 4.29 -3.34 -25.77
CA ASP A 1189 3.64 -4.09 -26.87
C ASP A 1189 3.23 -3.12 -27.99
N THR A 1190 3.34 -3.58 -29.23
CA THR A 1190 2.92 -2.94 -30.50
C THR A 1190 3.80 -1.80 -31.10
N ARG A 1191 4.24 -2.06 -32.35
CA ARG A 1191 4.83 -1.17 -33.38
C ARG A 1191 5.94 -0.21 -32.92
N VAL A 1192 7.15 -0.45 -33.45
CA VAL A 1192 8.43 0.28 -33.27
C VAL A 1192 8.40 1.80 -33.59
N GLY A 1193 7.23 2.41 -33.85
CA GLY A 1193 7.09 3.79 -34.32
C GLY A 1193 6.43 4.83 -33.39
N GLU A 1194 5.92 4.46 -32.20
CA GLU A 1194 5.06 5.36 -31.39
C GLU A 1194 5.55 5.63 -29.95
N LEU A 1195 6.83 5.39 -29.64
CA LEU A 1195 7.37 5.67 -28.30
C LEU A 1195 7.56 7.18 -28.07
N ASN A 1196 7.01 7.70 -26.97
CA ASN A 1196 7.23 9.09 -26.56
C ASN A 1196 8.47 9.23 -25.67
N TYR A 1197 9.17 10.33 -25.88
CA TYR A 1197 10.29 10.82 -25.09
C TYR A 1197 9.86 12.11 -24.39
N TYR A 1198 10.04 12.17 -23.09
CA TYR A 1198 9.64 13.31 -22.27
C TYR A 1198 10.89 14.12 -21.94
N ALA A 1199 10.91 15.40 -22.30
CA ALA A 1199 12.09 16.24 -22.22
C ALA A 1199 11.82 17.61 -21.61
N LEU A 1200 12.84 18.14 -20.92
CA LEU A 1200 12.93 19.55 -20.57
C LEU A 1200 13.31 20.35 -21.81
N VAL A 1201 12.67 21.49 -22.02
CA VAL A 1201 13.05 22.48 -23.04
C VAL A 1201 13.86 23.58 -22.37
N ILE A 1202 15.05 23.84 -22.92
CA ILE A 1202 16.00 24.81 -22.38
C ILE A 1202 16.44 25.82 -23.45
N ASN A 1203 16.76 27.04 -23.02
CA ASN A 1203 17.23 28.13 -23.87
C ASN A 1203 18.55 28.70 -23.31
N PRO A 1204 19.53 29.09 -24.16
CA PRO A 1204 20.75 29.75 -23.70
C PRO A 1204 20.43 31.08 -23.03
N ARG A 1205 21.08 31.39 -21.91
CA ARG A 1205 20.88 32.66 -21.21
C ARG A 1205 21.67 33.77 -21.89
N ASP A 1206 21.03 34.91 -22.18
CA ASP A 1206 21.68 36.03 -22.87
C ASP A 1206 22.82 36.62 -22.01
N GLY A 1207 24.03 36.72 -22.58
CA GLY A 1207 25.20 37.33 -21.93
C GLY A 1207 26.07 36.40 -21.05
N SER A 1208 25.83 35.08 -21.03
CA SER A 1208 26.68 34.09 -20.35
C SER A 1208 27.51 33.24 -21.32
N ASP A 1209 28.58 32.57 -20.86
CA ASP A 1209 29.32 31.54 -21.61
C ASP A 1209 28.35 30.56 -22.31
N ASP A 1210 28.74 30.03 -23.49
CA ASP A 1210 27.97 29.13 -24.40
C ASP A 1210 27.41 27.83 -23.77
N LYS A 1211 27.48 27.65 -22.45
CA LYS A 1211 27.12 26.43 -21.71
C LYS A 1211 26.10 26.63 -20.59
N VAL A 1212 25.61 27.84 -20.34
CA VAL A 1212 24.59 28.10 -19.30
C VAL A 1212 23.22 28.32 -19.93
N TYR A 1213 22.26 27.52 -19.47
CA TYR A 1213 20.90 27.48 -19.98
C TYR A 1213 19.90 27.71 -18.86
N GLU A 1214 18.71 28.18 -19.23
CA GLU A 1214 17.55 28.24 -18.35
C GLU A 1214 16.45 27.29 -18.86
N ARG A 1215 15.64 26.77 -17.93
CA ARG A 1215 14.44 26.02 -18.30
C ARG A 1215 13.35 26.97 -18.81
N VAL A 1216 12.86 26.70 -20.01
CA VAL A 1216 11.78 27.46 -20.66
C VAL A 1216 10.49 26.68 -20.88
N GLY A 1217 10.50 25.34 -20.72
CA GLY A 1217 9.28 24.53 -20.88
C GLY A 1217 9.51 23.03 -20.81
N VAL A 1218 8.51 22.26 -21.24
CA VAL A 1218 8.55 20.79 -21.39
C VAL A 1218 7.87 20.35 -22.69
N VAL A 1219 8.21 19.13 -23.14
CA VAL A 1219 7.69 18.57 -24.38
C VAL A 1219 7.66 17.04 -24.36
N ALA A 1220 6.69 16.45 -25.06
CA ALA A 1220 6.68 15.04 -25.45
C ALA A 1220 7.09 14.94 -26.93
N LEU A 1221 8.12 14.14 -27.23
CA LEU A 1221 8.76 14.03 -28.54
C LEU A 1221 8.75 12.59 -29.04
N ARG A 1222 8.80 12.42 -30.35
CA ARG A 1222 9.15 11.16 -31.01
C ARG A 1222 10.67 11.10 -31.22
N ALA A 1223 11.20 9.89 -31.41
CA ALA A 1223 12.63 9.66 -31.59
C ALA A 1223 13.26 10.49 -32.73
N ASN A 1224 12.53 10.69 -33.84
CA ASN A 1224 13.00 11.46 -34.99
C ASN A 1224 13.04 12.99 -34.78
N GLN A 1225 12.34 13.50 -33.77
CA GLN A 1225 12.32 14.91 -33.39
C GLN A 1225 13.49 15.29 -32.46
N ILE A 1226 14.31 14.31 -32.06
CA ILE A 1226 15.48 14.51 -31.19
C ILE A 1226 16.74 14.47 -32.05
N GLY A 1227 17.50 15.57 -32.03
CA GLY A 1227 18.80 15.66 -32.69
C GLY A 1227 19.89 14.87 -31.96
N GLU A 1228 21.09 14.84 -32.56
CA GLU A 1228 22.25 14.21 -31.93
C GLU A 1228 22.56 14.82 -30.56
N LYS A 1229 23.05 13.99 -29.64
CA LYS A 1229 23.41 14.42 -28.29
C LYS A 1229 24.65 15.32 -28.34
N GLU A 1230 24.50 16.55 -27.88
CA GLU A 1230 25.56 17.55 -27.74
C GLU A 1230 26.32 17.38 -26.40
N SER A 1231 27.04 18.43 -25.97
CA SER A 1231 27.76 18.48 -24.71
C SER A 1231 26.84 18.59 -23.49
N TRP A 1232 27.38 18.27 -22.33
CA TRP A 1232 26.75 18.60 -21.04
C TRP A 1232 26.64 20.12 -20.89
N VAL A 1233 25.46 20.57 -20.46
CA VAL A 1233 25.15 21.98 -20.19
C VAL A 1233 24.70 22.16 -18.74
N ASP A 1234 24.94 23.36 -18.22
CA ASP A 1234 24.53 23.79 -16.89
C ASP A 1234 23.16 24.48 -17.00
N ILE A 1235 22.16 23.98 -16.25
CA ILE A 1235 20.80 24.54 -16.20
C ILE A 1235 20.63 25.23 -14.85
N ARG A 1236 20.55 26.57 -14.88
CA ARG A 1236 20.45 27.42 -13.68
C ARG A 1236 19.09 28.05 -13.55
#